data_AF-M7B103-F1
#
_entry.id   AF-M7B103-F1
#
_cell.length_a   1.000
_cell.length_b   1.000
_cell.length_c   1.000
_cell.angle_alpha   90.00
_cell.angle_beta   90.00
_cell.angle_gamma   90.00
#
_symmetry.space_group_name_H-M   'P 1'
#
loop_
_entity.id
_entity.type
_entity.pdbx_description
1 polymer ?
#
loop_
_entity_poly.entity_id
_entity_poly.type
_entity_poly.pdbx_seq_one_letter_code
_entity_poly.pdbx_strand_id
1 'polypeptide(L)'
;MAPGPSNSVHGLRASAPWRASGLEALGFIPAVPGFSPMWGAVARGFSPVAPSFSPVRSNYLHRKVLQFASQYPNVRVTPWRMATIWGGASLLSTYLQSMRDLIEMNDWPWDFFINLSAADYPIRGTHQGPGAVHLQITTIYFRLNNNAFPLSSIGTDRMEAHAFGLGAYSLQTHHSSQLLCQNLPTWTNDQLVAFLSRYRGMNFLKSHGRDNARFIRKQGLDRLFLECDTHMWRLGDRKIPEGITLDGGSDWFLLNRNFVEYVIFSSDDLVTKMKRFYSYTLLPAESFFHTVLENSPHCDSMVDNNLRITNWNRKLGCKCQYKHIVDWCGCSPNDFKPPDFHRFQQTARPTFFARKFEAVVNQEIIGQLDYYLYGNYPSGTPGLRSYWENIYDEPDGIHSLSDVILTMYHSFSRLGLRRAETSLHTDGDNSCRYYPMGHPVSVQLYFLADRFQGFLIKHHATNLAVSKLETLETWVMPKKMFKIVSPPSDFGRLQFSEIGTDWDAKERIFRNFGGLIGPMDEPVGMQKWGKGPNVTVTVIWVDPINVIAATYDILIESSAEFTHYKPPLNLPLRPGVWTIKILHHWVPVAETKFLVTPLTFSNRQPIKQEESMRLHSGPPKNAYMEQSFQGLNPVLNIPIKAAQVDQAKKNAALIGTELENWVDTLVSGIWSAVDVCSTGPTSCPVMQACSQTAWSSLSPDPKSELGPIKPDGRLR
;
A
#
# COMPACT_ATOMS: atom_id res chain seq x y z
N MET A 1 24.79 -38.67 -41.01
CA MET A 1 25.90 -38.00 -40.29
C MET A 1 25.30 -37.00 -39.32
N ALA A 2 25.97 -36.73 -38.20
CA ALA A 2 25.52 -35.88 -37.10
C ALA A 2 26.66 -34.87 -36.76
N PRO A 3 26.52 -33.94 -35.79
CA PRO A 3 25.39 -33.65 -34.92
C PRO A 3 24.96 -32.15 -34.91
N GLY A 4 23.98 -31.82 -34.08
CA GLY A 4 23.74 -30.44 -33.60
C GLY A 4 24.06 -30.32 -32.11
N PRO A 5 24.22 -29.09 -31.56
CA PRO A 5 24.40 -28.87 -30.13
C PRO A 5 23.07 -28.60 -29.42
N SER A 6 22.81 -29.34 -28.33
CA SER A 6 21.79 -28.98 -27.35
C SER A 6 22.29 -27.84 -26.45
N ASN A 7 21.42 -26.89 -26.12
CA ASN A 7 21.62 -25.98 -25.00
C ASN A 7 20.32 -25.88 -24.20
N SER A 8 20.30 -26.54 -23.04
CA SER A 8 19.15 -26.56 -22.13
C SER A 8 19.04 -25.24 -21.37
N VAL A 9 18.08 -24.40 -21.76
CA VAL A 9 17.73 -23.18 -21.03
C VAL A 9 17.08 -23.57 -19.70
N HIS A 10 17.89 -23.68 -18.65
CA HIS A 10 17.39 -23.86 -17.28
C HIS A 10 16.63 -22.59 -16.86
N GLY A 11 15.30 -22.71 -16.79
CA GLY A 11 14.43 -21.60 -16.46
C GLY A 11 14.62 -21.11 -15.02
N LEU A 12 15.27 -19.96 -14.86
CA LEU A 12 15.33 -19.21 -13.60
C LEU A 12 13.94 -18.66 -13.25
N ARG A 13 13.08 -19.51 -12.68
CA ARG A 13 11.81 -19.10 -12.04
C ARG A 13 12.09 -18.35 -10.72
N ALA A 14 12.60 -17.13 -10.83
CA ALA A 14 12.67 -16.18 -9.72
C ALA A 14 11.27 -15.59 -9.42
N SER A 15 10.31 -16.45 -9.07
CA SER A 15 8.94 -16.05 -8.72
C SER A 15 8.89 -15.46 -7.31
N ALA A 16 9.33 -14.21 -7.16
CA ALA A 16 9.09 -13.43 -5.97
C ALA A 16 7.57 -13.28 -5.74
N PRO A 17 7.03 -13.67 -4.57
CA PRO A 17 5.60 -13.54 -4.30
C PRO A 17 5.25 -12.07 -4.02
N TRP A 18 4.46 -11.49 -4.92
CA TRP A 18 4.03 -10.09 -4.83
C TRP A 18 3.00 -9.93 -3.71
N ARG A 19 3.33 -9.10 -2.72
CA ARG A 19 2.54 -8.93 -1.49
C ARG A 19 1.28 -8.11 -1.77
N ALA A 20 0.16 -8.50 -1.15
CA ALA A 20 -1.02 -7.65 -1.03
C ALA A 20 -0.88 -6.76 0.22
N SER A 21 -1.35 -5.51 0.13
CA SER A 21 -1.30 -4.54 1.22
C SER A 21 -2.52 -3.61 1.18
N GLY A 22 -3.03 -3.27 2.35
CA GLY A 22 -3.84 -2.06 2.59
C GLY A 22 -5.28 -2.01 2.06
N LEU A 23 -6.20 -1.59 2.95
CA LEU A 23 -7.14 -0.56 2.56
C LEU A 23 -6.42 0.78 2.75
N GLU A 24 -5.81 1.30 1.68
CA GLU A 24 -5.71 2.76 1.57
C GLU A 24 -7.13 3.33 1.62
N ALA A 25 -7.30 4.45 2.32
CA ALA A 25 -8.60 4.93 2.82
C ALA A 25 -9.61 5.20 1.69
N LEU A 26 -10.36 4.16 1.32
CA LEU A 26 -11.43 4.23 0.32
C LEU A 26 -12.55 5.13 0.85
N GLY A 27 -12.63 6.35 0.29
CA GLY A 27 -13.69 7.30 0.56
C GLY A 27 -15.05 6.84 -0.02
N PHE A 28 -15.65 5.81 0.58
CA PHE A 28 -17.05 5.46 0.36
C PHE A 28 -17.95 6.43 1.13
N ILE A 29 -19.03 6.91 0.50
CA ILE A 29 -20.11 7.64 1.17
C ILE A 29 -21.43 7.06 0.67
N PRO A 30 -22.18 6.26 1.44
CA PRO A 30 -23.41 5.60 0.96
C PRO A 30 -24.66 5.83 1.84
N ALA A 31 -25.83 6.14 1.23
CA ALA A 31 -27.13 5.98 1.89
C ALA A 31 -28.37 5.81 0.98
N VAL A 32 -29.30 4.96 1.42
CA VAL A 32 -30.79 5.07 1.48
C VAL A 32 -31.58 5.84 0.39
N PRO A 33 -32.70 5.30 -0.17
CA PRO A 33 -33.38 5.85 -1.35
C PRO A 33 -34.52 6.86 -1.06
N GLY A 34 -34.73 7.79 -2.01
CA GLY A 34 -35.94 8.63 -2.11
C GLY A 34 -35.74 9.86 -2.99
N PHE A 35 -36.21 9.82 -4.25
CA PHE A 35 -36.27 10.94 -5.20
C PHE A 35 -35.05 11.90 -5.20
N SER A 36 -33.88 11.42 -5.66
CA SER A 36 -32.70 12.26 -5.94
C SER A 36 -31.76 11.57 -6.93
N PRO A 37 -30.90 12.33 -7.65
CA PRO A 37 -29.98 11.77 -8.65
C PRO A 37 -28.92 10.88 -7.97
N MET A 38 -28.88 9.59 -8.32
CA MET A 38 -27.80 8.72 -7.86
C MET A 38 -26.54 8.95 -8.69
N TRP A 39 -25.38 8.82 -8.05
CA TRP A 39 -24.12 8.60 -8.76
C TRP A 39 -23.81 7.11 -8.85
N GLY A 40 -23.01 6.72 -9.84
CA GLY A 40 -22.37 5.41 -9.88
C GLY A 40 -20.86 5.55 -9.92
N ALA A 41 -20.15 5.27 -8.83
CA ALA A 41 -18.69 5.31 -8.84
C ALA A 41 -18.01 3.93 -8.96
N VAL A 42 -16.88 3.84 -9.65
CA VAL A 42 -16.01 2.63 -9.71
C VAL A 42 -14.74 2.86 -8.89
N ALA A 43 -14.43 1.96 -7.94
CA ALA A 43 -13.09 1.94 -7.34
C ALA A 43 -12.12 1.11 -8.19
N ARG A 44 -11.13 1.79 -8.74
CA ARG A 44 -9.94 1.20 -9.34
C ARG A 44 -8.96 0.81 -8.22
N GLY A 45 -9.02 -0.44 -7.77
CA GLY A 45 -8.22 -0.96 -6.66
C GLY A 45 -6.72 -1.02 -6.97
N PHE A 46 -5.99 0.05 -6.65
CA PHE A 46 -4.54 0.19 -6.83
C PHE A 46 -3.88 1.01 -5.71
N SER A 47 -3.37 0.29 -4.70
CA SER A 47 -2.27 0.80 -3.89
C SER A 47 -1.00 0.94 -4.75
N PRO A 48 -0.08 1.89 -4.47
CA PRO A 48 1.10 2.13 -5.31
C PRO A 48 2.32 1.32 -4.85
N VAL A 49 2.22 0.62 -3.71
CA VAL A 49 3.28 -0.12 -3.04
C VAL A 49 3.88 -1.23 -3.91
N ALA A 50 3.08 -1.84 -4.81
CA ALA A 50 3.57 -2.82 -5.78
C ALA A 50 3.10 -2.47 -7.22
N PRO A 51 3.98 -2.51 -8.24
CA PRO A 51 3.61 -2.33 -9.64
C PRO A 51 2.53 -3.31 -10.14
N SER A 52 2.43 -4.46 -9.49
CA SER A 52 1.63 -5.63 -9.85
C SER A 52 0.35 -5.80 -9.01
N PHE A 53 -0.25 -4.74 -8.47
CA PHE A 53 -1.63 -4.83 -7.94
C PHE A 53 -2.62 -5.28 -9.03
N SER A 54 -3.77 -5.82 -8.61
CA SER A 54 -5.00 -5.90 -9.41
C SER A 54 -6.18 -6.39 -8.56
N PRO A 55 -7.44 -6.12 -8.95
CA PRO A 55 -8.62 -6.70 -8.30
C PRO A 55 -8.57 -8.23 -8.14
N VAL A 56 -7.95 -8.98 -9.07
CA VAL A 56 -7.75 -10.44 -8.96
C VAL A 56 -6.69 -10.79 -7.90
N ARG A 57 -5.57 -10.07 -7.86
CA ARG A 57 -4.42 -10.38 -6.99
C ARG A 57 -4.62 -9.92 -5.54
N SER A 58 -5.57 -9.03 -5.28
CA SER A 58 -5.83 -8.45 -3.95
C SER A 58 -6.94 -9.18 -3.16
N ASN A 59 -6.72 -10.46 -2.83
CA ASN A 59 -7.72 -11.30 -2.15
C ASN A 59 -8.10 -10.81 -0.73
N TYR A 60 -7.13 -10.43 0.12
CA TYR A 60 -7.40 -9.77 1.41
C TYR A 60 -8.35 -8.57 1.29
N LEU A 61 -8.02 -7.64 0.41
CA LEU A 61 -8.83 -6.44 0.14
C LEU A 61 -10.24 -6.81 -0.34
N HIS A 62 -10.36 -7.83 -1.20
CA HIS A 62 -11.66 -8.34 -1.65
C HIS A 62 -12.51 -8.92 -0.51
N ARG A 63 -11.91 -9.68 0.44
CA ARG A 63 -12.62 -10.16 1.64
C ARG A 63 -13.14 -9.00 2.49
N LYS A 64 -12.36 -7.93 2.65
CA LYS A 64 -12.76 -6.73 3.41
C LYS A 64 -13.84 -5.90 2.71
N VAL A 65 -13.75 -5.73 1.39
CA VAL A 65 -14.78 -5.03 0.59
C VAL A 65 -16.11 -5.82 0.57
N LEU A 66 -16.07 -7.16 0.59
CA LEU A 66 -17.27 -8.00 0.79
C LEU A 66 -17.92 -7.74 2.15
N GLN A 67 -17.15 -7.75 3.24
CA GLN A 67 -17.64 -7.47 4.60
C GLN A 67 -18.25 -6.06 4.72
N PHE A 68 -17.71 -5.07 4.02
CA PHE A 68 -18.29 -3.74 3.91
C PHE A 68 -19.59 -3.73 3.09
N ALA A 69 -19.59 -4.30 1.89
CA ALA A 69 -20.75 -4.27 1.00
C ALA A 69 -21.98 -5.01 1.56
N SER A 70 -21.79 -6.06 2.36
CA SER A 70 -22.90 -6.75 3.04
C SER A 70 -23.65 -5.89 4.07
N GLN A 71 -23.12 -4.74 4.47
CA GLN A 71 -23.74 -3.84 5.45
C GLN A 71 -24.61 -2.73 4.82
N TYR A 72 -24.45 -2.46 3.51
CA TYR A 72 -25.06 -1.29 2.86
C TYR A 72 -25.73 -1.66 1.53
N PRO A 73 -27.07 -1.54 1.39
CA PRO A 73 -27.80 -2.06 0.22
C PRO A 73 -27.48 -1.32 -1.10
N ASN A 74 -26.88 -0.13 -1.04
CA ASN A 74 -26.40 0.65 -2.18
C ASN A 74 -24.88 0.46 -2.47
N VAL A 75 -24.32 -0.67 -2.02
CA VAL A 75 -22.94 -1.13 -2.30
C VAL A 75 -22.97 -2.61 -2.76
N ARG A 76 -22.10 -3.00 -3.70
CA ARG A 76 -22.03 -4.36 -4.31
C ARG A 76 -20.55 -4.74 -4.60
N VAL A 77 -20.18 -6.03 -4.82
CA VAL A 77 -18.80 -6.45 -5.26
C VAL A 77 -18.77 -7.64 -6.28
N THR A 78 -17.85 -7.79 -7.29
CA THR A 78 -17.98 -8.36 -8.70
C THR A 78 -17.83 -9.85 -8.92
N PRO A 79 -18.43 -10.38 -10.04
CA PRO A 79 -18.23 -11.76 -10.50
C PRO A 79 -16.90 -11.86 -11.23
N TRP A 80 -16.76 -11.10 -12.30
CA TRP A 80 -15.52 -10.86 -13.02
C TRP A 80 -14.59 -9.96 -12.18
N ARG A 81 -13.36 -10.42 -11.97
CA ARG A 81 -12.24 -9.60 -11.50
C ARG A 81 -11.19 -9.65 -12.61
N MET A 82 -10.63 -8.51 -13.02
CA MET A 82 -9.61 -8.44 -14.06
C MET A 82 -8.23 -8.13 -13.50
N ALA A 83 -7.18 -8.55 -14.19
CA ALA A 83 -5.79 -8.36 -13.79
C ALA A 83 -5.22 -7.01 -14.28
N THR A 84 -5.90 -5.90 -13.93
CA THR A 84 -5.78 -4.55 -14.52
C THR A 84 -4.45 -3.80 -14.29
N ILE A 85 -3.33 -4.41 -14.68
CA ILE A 85 -1.96 -3.88 -14.63
C ILE A 85 -1.82 -2.41 -15.08
N TRP A 86 -0.77 -1.75 -14.60
CA TRP A 86 -0.42 -0.41 -15.06
C TRP A 86 -0.30 -0.39 -16.60
N GLY A 87 -1.00 0.51 -17.26
CA GLY A 87 -1.04 0.60 -18.73
C GLY A 87 -1.94 -0.42 -19.44
N GLY A 88 -2.50 -1.41 -18.75
CA GLY A 88 -3.25 -2.53 -19.32
C GLY A 88 -4.46 -2.16 -20.18
N ALA A 89 -4.69 -2.95 -21.22
CA ALA A 89 -5.90 -2.92 -22.03
C ALA A 89 -7.16 -3.27 -21.20
N SER A 90 -7.01 -4.22 -20.26
CA SER A 90 -8.09 -4.73 -19.39
C SER A 90 -8.71 -3.66 -18.46
N LEU A 91 -8.06 -2.51 -18.28
CA LEU A 91 -8.63 -1.35 -17.61
C LEU A 91 -9.85 -0.79 -18.35
N LEU A 92 -9.77 -0.66 -19.68
CA LEU A 92 -10.92 -0.19 -20.47
C LEU A 92 -12.02 -1.25 -20.47
N SER A 93 -11.66 -2.53 -20.61
CA SER A 93 -12.61 -3.65 -20.50
C SER A 93 -13.34 -3.65 -19.15
N THR A 94 -12.63 -3.34 -18.05
CA THR A 94 -13.20 -3.15 -16.71
C THR A 94 -14.20 -2.01 -16.69
N TYR A 95 -13.85 -0.83 -17.23
CA TYR A 95 -14.79 0.29 -17.27
C TYR A 95 -16.01 -0.02 -18.14
N LEU A 96 -15.84 -0.51 -19.37
CA LEU A 96 -16.94 -0.83 -20.28
C LEU A 96 -17.87 -1.91 -19.72
N GLN A 97 -17.35 -2.96 -19.07
CA GLN A 97 -18.21 -3.96 -18.44
C GLN A 97 -18.93 -3.39 -17.20
N SER A 98 -18.24 -2.63 -16.33
CA SER A 98 -18.89 -1.99 -15.18
C SER A 98 -19.99 -0.99 -15.57
N MET A 99 -19.83 -0.31 -16.71
CA MET A 99 -20.82 0.59 -17.30
C MET A 99 -22.03 -0.17 -17.87
N ARG A 100 -21.82 -1.35 -18.48
CA ARG A 100 -22.92 -2.23 -18.90
C ARG A 100 -23.69 -2.78 -17.70
N ASP A 101 -22.98 -3.40 -16.76
CA ASP A 101 -23.53 -3.94 -15.51
C ASP A 101 -24.41 -2.89 -14.79
N LEU A 102 -24.02 -1.61 -14.92
CA LEU A 102 -24.71 -0.44 -14.39
C LEU A 102 -26.05 -0.11 -15.06
N ILE A 103 -26.11 -0.09 -16.38
CA ILE A 103 -27.34 0.28 -17.09
C ILE A 103 -28.39 -0.82 -16.90
N GLU A 104 -27.94 -2.07 -16.79
CA GLU A 104 -28.76 -3.26 -16.50
C GLU A 104 -29.23 -3.35 -15.03
N MET A 105 -28.72 -2.50 -14.12
CA MET A 105 -29.23 -2.35 -12.75
C MET A 105 -30.44 -1.41 -12.70
N ASN A 106 -31.58 -1.90 -13.16
CA ASN A 106 -32.88 -1.19 -13.16
C ASN A 106 -33.32 -0.65 -11.79
N ASP A 107 -32.78 -1.20 -10.69
CA ASP A 107 -33.09 -0.76 -9.33
C ASP A 107 -32.32 0.52 -8.91
N TRP A 108 -31.31 0.94 -9.68
CA TRP A 108 -30.45 2.09 -9.39
C TRP A 108 -30.58 3.18 -10.48
N PRO A 109 -31.44 4.19 -10.29
CA PRO A 109 -31.58 5.33 -11.22
C PRO A 109 -30.44 6.35 -11.03
N TRP A 110 -29.29 6.08 -11.66
CA TRP A 110 -28.10 6.95 -11.64
C TRP A 110 -27.99 7.89 -12.86
N ASP A 111 -27.34 9.04 -12.66
CA ASP A 111 -27.18 10.12 -13.65
C ASP A 111 -25.75 10.25 -14.21
N PHE A 112 -24.69 10.07 -13.40
CA PHE A 112 -23.29 10.10 -13.86
C PHE A 112 -22.47 8.91 -13.32
N PHE A 113 -21.51 8.49 -14.13
CA PHE A 113 -20.41 7.59 -13.82
C PHE A 113 -19.18 8.37 -13.34
N ILE A 114 -18.56 7.98 -12.22
CA ILE A 114 -17.37 8.64 -11.64
C ILE A 114 -16.30 7.60 -11.27
N ASN A 115 -15.08 7.67 -11.81
CA ASN A 115 -14.02 6.75 -11.38
C ASN A 115 -13.15 7.32 -10.25
N LEU A 116 -12.82 6.50 -9.25
CA LEU A 116 -11.91 6.80 -8.13
C LEU A 116 -10.90 5.66 -7.95
N SER A 117 -9.84 5.88 -7.18
CA SER A 117 -8.97 4.81 -6.63
C SER A 117 -8.89 4.92 -5.12
N ALA A 118 -8.30 3.92 -4.47
CA ALA A 118 -8.03 3.96 -3.01
C ALA A 118 -7.11 5.13 -2.60
N ALA A 119 -6.41 5.75 -3.56
CA ALA A 119 -5.55 6.91 -3.39
C ALA A 119 -6.16 8.23 -3.93
N ASP A 120 -7.47 8.28 -4.21
CA ASP A 120 -8.21 9.52 -4.49
C ASP A 120 -8.98 9.97 -3.23
N TYR A 121 -9.04 11.28 -2.97
CA TYR A 121 -9.76 11.85 -1.83
C TYR A 121 -10.58 13.09 -2.25
N PRO A 122 -11.77 13.36 -1.65
CA PRO A 122 -12.50 14.61 -1.87
C PRO A 122 -11.71 15.82 -1.37
N ILE A 123 -11.97 17.00 -1.95
CA ILE A 123 -11.35 18.29 -1.57
C ILE A 123 -12.34 19.46 -1.43
N ARG A 124 -13.66 19.17 -1.42
CA ARG A 124 -14.71 20.19 -1.31
C ARG A 124 -15.86 19.74 -0.42
N GLY A 125 -16.14 20.54 0.60
CA GLY A 125 -17.34 20.50 1.44
C GLY A 125 -18.01 21.88 1.45
N THR A 126 -19.29 21.94 1.83
CA THR A 126 -20.11 23.16 1.78
C THR A 126 -19.72 24.28 2.75
N HIS A 127 -19.42 25.46 2.19
CA HIS A 127 -19.90 26.70 2.83
C HIS A 127 -21.43 26.82 2.68
N GLN A 128 -22.08 27.47 3.64
CA GLN A 128 -23.53 27.45 3.84
C GLN A 128 -24.37 28.04 2.69
N GLY A 129 -25.56 27.46 2.49
CA GLY A 129 -26.70 28.06 1.81
C GLY A 129 -27.99 27.28 2.13
N PRO A 130 -29.12 27.92 2.48
CA PRO A 130 -30.35 27.22 2.84
C PRO A 130 -31.08 26.70 1.58
N GLY A 131 -30.91 25.42 1.27
CA GLY A 131 -31.51 24.79 0.09
C GLY A 131 -31.01 23.35 -0.12
N ALA A 132 -31.27 22.47 0.84
CA ALA A 132 -30.79 21.10 0.81
C ALA A 132 -31.48 20.26 -0.29
N VAL A 133 -30.68 19.73 -1.21
CA VAL A 133 -31.04 18.58 -2.06
C VAL A 133 -30.25 17.40 -1.52
N HIS A 134 -30.94 16.35 -1.07
CA HIS A 134 -30.28 15.23 -0.41
C HIS A 134 -29.38 14.44 -1.37
N LEU A 135 -28.28 13.91 -0.82
CA LEU A 135 -27.11 13.53 -1.60
C LEU A 135 -26.86 12.03 -1.58
N GLN A 136 -27.17 11.35 -2.68
CA GLN A 136 -26.78 9.97 -2.93
C GLN A 136 -25.46 9.89 -3.71
N ILE A 137 -24.34 9.84 -2.98
CA ILE A 137 -23.22 9.05 -3.50
C ILE A 137 -23.63 7.59 -3.36
N THR A 138 -23.64 6.90 -4.48
CA THR A 138 -24.01 5.50 -4.57
C THR A 138 -22.90 4.76 -5.31
N THR A 139 -22.65 3.55 -4.81
CA THR A 139 -21.64 2.61 -5.30
C THR A 139 -20.17 3.00 -5.20
N ILE A 140 -19.37 2.02 -4.81
CA ILE A 140 -18.11 1.73 -5.50
C ILE A 140 -18.32 0.37 -6.18
N TYR A 141 -18.34 0.30 -7.51
CA TYR A 141 -18.71 -0.94 -8.20
C TYR A 141 -17.72 -2.01 -7.90
N PHE A 142 -18.27 -3.10 -7.39
CA PHE A 142 -18.22 -4.34 -8.13
C PHE A 142 -19.67 -5.04 -8.04
N ARG A 143 -20.09 -6.18 -8.67
CA ARG A 143 -21.37 -6.97 -8.38
C ARG A 143 -21.45 -8.50 -8.80
N LEU A 144 -21.29 -9.50 -7.90
CA LEU A 144 -21.14 -10.97 -8.10
C LEU A 144 -22.47 -11.71 -8.36
N ASN A 145 -22.43 -12.86 -9.03
CA ASN A 145 -23.46 -13.91 -8.94
C ASN A 145 -22.91 -15.31 -9.30
N ASN A 146 -23.49 -16.38 -8.73
CA ASN A 146 -23.38 -17.76 -9.22
C ASN A 146 -24.52 -18.61 -8.62
N ASN A 147 -25.34 -19.27 -9.44
CA ASN A 147 -26.53 -19.99 -8.99
C ASN A 147 -26.23 -21.46 -8.61
N ALA A 148 -26.58 -21.87 -7.39
CA ALA A 148 -26.85 -23.26 -7.03
C ALA A 148 -27.80 -23.36 -5.81
N PHE A 149 -29.02 -23.83 -6.05
CA PHE A 149 -29.98 -24.33 -5.03
C PHE A 149 -29.89 -25.87 -5.02
N PRO A 150 -30.20 -26.60 -3.92
CA PRO A 150 -31.55 -26.60 -3.34
C PRO A 150 -31.72 -26.72 -1.80
N LEU A 151 -32.95 -26.37 -1.38
CA LEU A 151 -33.72 -26.72 -0.17
C LEU A 151 -33.14 -27.71 0.87
N SER A 152 -33.24 -27.36 2.16
CA SER A 152 -34.18 -28.08 3.07
C SER A 152 -34.47 -27.35 4.41
N SER A 153 -35.77 -27.25 4.71
CA SER A 153 -36.49 -27.18 6.00
C SER A 153 -35.86 -26.75 7.34
N ILE A 154 -36.53 -25.75 7.96
CA ILE A 154 -37.06 -25.71 9.35
C ILE A 154 -36.08 -25.62 10.53
N GLY A 155 -36.30 -24.59 11.36
CA GLY A 155 -35.69 -24.41 12.68
C GLY A 155 -36.21 -23.12 13.34
N THR A 156 -37.42 -23.15 13.90
CA THR A 156 -38.00 -22.01 14.63
C THR A 156 -37.42 -21.91 16.03
N ASP A 157 -37.14 -20.68 16.50
CA ASP A 157 -37.45 -20.37 17.89
C ASP A 157 -37.80 -18.88 18.11
N ARG A 158 -38.52 -18.60 19.19
CA ARG A 158 -39.04 -17.27 19.55
C ARG A 158 -38.13 -16.58 20.57
N MET A 159 -38.08 -15.25 20.52
CA MET A 159 -38.41 -14.48 21.72
C MET A 159 -39.07 -13.15 21.37
N GLU A 160 -40.05 -12.77 22.17
CA GLU A 160 -40.94 -11.63 21.91
C GLU A 160 -40.47 -10.38 22.67
N ALA A 161 -40.97 -9.21 22.25
CA ALA A 161 -40.57 -7.93 22.80
C ALA A 161 -41.24 -7.63 24.15
N HIS A 162 -40.65 -6.72 24.93
CA HIS A 162 -41.36 -5.97 25.97
C HIS A 162 -41.16 -4.47 25.78
N ALA A 163 -42.28 -3.73 25.75
CA ALA A 163 -42.31 -2.28 25.76
C ALA A 163 -43.30 -1.80 26.83
N PHE A 164 -42.80 -1.00 27.77
CA PHE A 164 -43.52 -0.21 28.77
C PHE A 164 -42.62 1.01 29.08
N GLY A 165 -43.13 2.20 29.42
CA GLY A 165 -44.51 2.65 29.50
C GLY A 165 -44.56 4.18 29.74
N LEU A 166 -45.69 4.80 29.40
CA LEU A 166 -45.96 6.25 29.41
C LEU A 166 -45.45 7.05 30.63
N GLY A 167 -44.99 8.28 30.38
CA GLY A 167 -44.82 9.33 31.38
C GLY A 167 -44.66 10.70 30.72
N ALA A 168 -45.57 11.64 30.98
CA ALA A 168 -45.57 12.96 30.35
C ALA A 168 -45.88 14.07 31.36
N TYR A 169 -45.04 15.12 31.36
CA TYR A 169 -45.31 16.41 31.99
C TYR A 169 -44.68 17.53 31.18
N SER A 170 -45.34 18.68 31.14
CA SER A 170 -44.85 19.91 30.50
C SER A 170 -44.64 21.01 31.54
N LEU A 171 -43.73 21.93 31.26
CA LEU A 171 -43.68 23.25 31.90
C LEU A 171 -42.96 24.23 30.96
N GLN A 172 -43.58 25.38 30.72
CA GLN A 172 -42.99 26.51 29.98
C GLN A 172 -42.61 27.62 30.96
N THR A 173 -41.58 28.38 30.64
CA THR A 173 -41.57 29.85 30.82
C THR A 173 -40.43 30.47 30.01
N HIS A 174 -40.61 31.71 29.56
CA HIS A 174 -39.59 32.47 28.81
C HIS A 174 -38.75 33.34 29.74
N HIS A 175 -37.48 33.59 29.38
CA HIS A 175 -37.01 34.95 29.08
C HIS A 175 -35.67 34.92 28.32
N SER A 176 -35.33 36.03 27.66
CA SER A 176 -34.30 36.10 26.60
C SER A 176 -33.16 37.06 26.92
N SER A 177 -31.91 36.65 26.69
CA SER A 177 -30.84 37.50 26.13
C SER A 177 -29.59 36.69 25.76
N GLN A 178 -28.74 37.24 24.90
CA GLN A 178 -27.64 36.54 24.21
C GLN A 178 -26.33 36.54 25.02
N LEU A 179 -25.48 35.54 24.83
CA LEU A 179 -24.21 35.76 24.10
C LEU A 179 -23.61 34.44 23.55
N LEU A 180 -22.59 34.57 22.70
CA LEU A 180 -22.12 33.56 21.75
C LEU A 180 -21.43 32.34 22.41
N CYS A 181 -21.89 31.14 22.04
CA CYS A 181 -21.00 30.05 21.63
C CYS A 181 -21.34 29.70 20.17
N GLN A 182 -20.32 29.53 19.32
CA GLN A 182 -20.52 29.43 17.87
C GLN A 182 -21.01 28.05 17.45
N ASN A 183 -22.11 27.99 16.70
CA ASN A 183 -22.49 26.82 15.91
C ASN A 183 -21.42 26.59 14.83
N LEU A 184 -20.50 25.65 15.06
CA LEU A 184 -19.54 25.21 14.05
C LEU A 184 -20.32 24.55 12.90
N PRO A 185 -20.21 25.04 11.65
CA PRO A 185 -20.98 24.49 10.54
C PRO A 185 -20.50 23.07 10.21
N THR A 186 -21.45 22.14 10.08
CA THR A 186 -21.22 20.81 9.53
C THR A 186 -21.23 20.91 8.00
N TRP A 187 -20.10 20.66 7.37
CA TRP A 187 -19.95 20.73 5.93
C TRP A 187 -20.41 19.40 5.29
N THR A 188 -20.85 19.48 4.04
CA THR A 188 -21.53 18.41 3.30
C THR A 188 -21.00 18.33 1.87
N ASN A 189 -21.31 17.22 1.18
CA ASN A 189 -20.87 16.98 -0.20
C ASN A 189 -21.63 17.83 -1.24
N ASP A 190 -22.62 18.63 -0.82
CA ASP A 190 -23.69 19.16 -1.68
C ASP A 190 -23.16 20.10 -2.79
N GLN A 191 -21.94 20.64 -2.64
CA GLN A 191 -21.27 21.38 -3.72
C GLN A 191 -21.08 20.51 -4.99
N LEU A 192 -20.81 19.20 -4.84
CA LEU A 192 -20.65 18.28 -5.96
C LEU A 192 -22.01 18.02 -6.65
N VAL A 193 -23.07 17.74 -5.87
CA VAL A 193 -24.42 17.55 -6.44
C VAL A 193 -24.94 18.83 -7.07
N ALA A 194 -24.90 19.97 -6.37
CA ALA A 194 -25.36 21.24 -6.93
C ALA A 194 -24.66 21.60 -8.24
N PHE A 195 -23.35 21.32 -8.34
CA PHE A 195 -22.59 21.49 -9.58
C PHE A 195 -23.02 20.50 -10.67
N LEU A 196 -23.04 19.19 -10.39
CA LEU A 196 -23.38 18.18 -11.41
C LEU A 196 -24.85 18.26 -11.84
N SER A 197 -25.80 18.50 -10.93
CA SER A 197 -27.20 18.76 -11.26
C SER A 197 -27.37 20.01 -12.14
N ARG A 198 -26.60 21.08 -11.89
CA ARG A 198 -26.62 22.28 -12.75
C ARG A 198 -26.07 22.03 -14.15
N TYR A 199 -25.15 21.08 -14.30
CA TYR A 199 -24.46 20.73 -15.56
C TYR A 199 -24.77 19.31 -16.04
N ARG A 200 -25.96 18.77 -15.73
CA ARG A 200 -26.28 17.34 -15.87
C ARG A 200 -26.16 16.74 -17.29
N GLY A 201 -26.18 17.59 -18.32
CA GLY A 201 -25.99 17.15 -19.72
C GLY A 201 -24.54 17.15 -20.20
N MET A 202 -23.57 17.52 -19.35
CA MET A 202 -22.16 17.68 -19.71
C MET A 202 -21.33 16.43 -19.39
N ASN A 203 -20.16 16.29 -20.01
CA ASN A 203 -19.17 15.25 -19.77
C ASN A 203 -17.82 15.89 -19.38
N PHE A 204 -17.25 15.49 -18.25
CA PHE A 204 -16.06 16.10 -17.65
C PHE A 204 -14.82 15.23 -17.87
N LEU A 205 -14.13 15.48 -18.98
CA LEU A 205 -12.85 14.89 -19.34
C LEU A 205 -11.73 15.92 -19.17
N LYS A 206 -10.47 15.50 -19.30
CA LYS A 206 -9.35 16.44 -19.37
C LYS A 206 -8.37 16.02 -20.44
N SER A 207 -8.25 16.86 -21.45
CA SER A 207 -7.34 16.72 -22.59
C SER A 207 -5.92 17.15 -22.22
N HIS A 208 -4.94 16.72 -23.00
CA HIS A 208 -3.52 16.94 -22.71
C HIS A 208 -3.07 18.39 -22.96
N GLY A 209 -3.82 19.17 -23.75
CA GLY A 209 -3.66 20.62 -23.94
C GLY A 209 -2.31 21.06 -24.51
N ARG A 210 -1.77 20.32 -25.49
CA ARG A 210 -0.44 20.54 -26.11
C ARG A 210 -0.46 20.11 -27.59
N ASP A 211 0.69 20.02 -28.24
CA ASP A 211 0.83 19.34 -29.55
C ASP A 211 0.35 17.87 -29.47
N ASN A 212 -0.68 17.55 -30.26
CA ASN A 212 -1.31 16.23 -30.34
C ASN A 212 -0.40 15.19 -31.01
N ALA A 213 0.36 15.56 -32.04
CA ALA A 213 1.26 14.63 -32.72
C ALA A 213 2.33 14.08 -31.74
N ARG A 214 2.76 14.89 -30.77
CA ARG A 214 3.63 14.48 -29.64
C ARG A 214 2.89 13.76 -28.51
N PHE A 215 1.58 13.91 -28.36
CA PHE A 215 0.78 13.09 -27.45
C PHE A 215 0.68 11.66 -27.99
N ILE A 216 0.20 11.49 -29.22
CA ILE A 216 0.10 10.19 -29.93
C ILE A 216 1.40 9.37 -29.80
N ARG A 217 2.54 9.98 -30.17
CA ARG A 217 3.88 9.33 -30.08
C ARG A 217 4.37 9.06 -28.66
N LYS A 218 3.82 9.71 -27.62
CA LYS A 218 4.22 9.50 -26.22
C LYS A 218 3.37 8.48 -25.48
N GLN A 219 2.09 8.40 -25.83
CA GLN A 219 1.19 7.35 -25.38
C GLN A 219 1.44 6.02 -26.11
N GLY A 220 2.13 6.06 -27.27
CA GLY A 220 2.31 4.89 -28.13
C GLY A 220 1.03 4.50 -28.86
N LEU A 221 0.13 5.46 -29.14
CA LEU A 221 -1.11 5.19 -29.89
C LEU A 221 -0.82 4.74 -31.34
N ASP A 222 0.35 5.08 -31.87
CA ASP A 222 0.92 4.60 -33.14
C ASP A 222 1.57 3.21 -33.06
N ARG A 223 1.48 2.52 -31.91
CA ARG A 223 1.99 1.16 -31.68
C ARG A 223 0.86 0.20 -31.36
N LEU A 224 1.03 -1.06 -31.74
CA LEU A 224 0.15 -2.17 -31.40
C LEU A 224 0.63 -2.83 -30.10
N PHE A 225 -0.26 -2.98 -29.12
CA PHE A 225 0.01 -3.69 -27.87
C PHE A 225 -0.93 -4.88 -27.66
N LEU A 226 -0.49 -5.86 -26.89
CA LEU A 226 -1.30 -7.00 -26.44
C LEU A 226 -1.09 -7.22 -24.94
N GLU A 227 -2.18 -7.32 -24.18
CA GLU A 227 -2.13 -7.77 -22.78
C GLU A 227 -2.14 -9.30 -22.73
N CYS A 228 -1.07 -9.91 -22.21
CA CYS A 228 -0.98 -11.35 -21.99
C CYS A 228 -0.02 -11.66 -20.83
N ASP A 229 -0.28 -12.72 -20.07
CA ASP A 229 0.50 -13.13 -18.88
C ASP A 229 0.77 -12.01 -17.85
N THR A 230 -0.15 -11.05 -17.75
CA THR A 230 -0.06 -9.83 -16.94
C THR A 230 1.09 -8.88 -17.32
N HIS A 231 1.45 -8.86 -18.61
CA HIS A 231 2.38 -7.89 -19.23
C HIS A 231 1.74 -7.25 -20.48
N MET A 232 2.12 -6.01 -20.83
CA MET A 232 1.75 -5.34 -22.09
C MET A 232 2.89 -5.44 -23.10
N TRP A 233 2.76 -6.42 -24.00
CA TRP A 233 3.70 -6.70 -25.09
C TRP A 233 3.51 -5.70 -26.24
N ARG A 234 4.58 -5.06 -26.71
CA ARG A 234 4.54 -4.15 -27.87
C ARG A 234 4.88 -4.92 -29.15
N LEU A 235 3.85 -5.24 -29.93
CA LEU A 235 3.97 -6.12 -31.09
C LEU A 235 4.52 -5.44 -32.35
N GLY A 236 4.42 -4.11 -32.45
CA GLY A 236 4.92 -3.35 -33.59
C GLY A 236 4.21 -2.02 -33.79
N ASP A 237 4.28 -1.50 -35.02
CA ASP A 237 3.72 -0.21 -35.40
C ASP A 237 2.34 -0.39 -36.08
N ARG A 238 1.46 0.61 -35.95
CA ARG A 238 0.15 0.62 -36.60
C ARG A 238 -0.19 2.01 -37.13
N LYS A 239 -1.00 2.07 -38.19
CA LYS A 239 -1.57 3.33 -38.68
C LYS A 239 -2.60 3.87 -37.69
N ILE A 240 -2.65 5.19 -37.58
CA ILE A 240 -3.73 5.93 -36.97
C ILE A 240 -4.95 5.91 -37.92
N PRO A 241 -6.19 5.68 -37.45
CA PRO A 241 -7.38 5.76 -38.29
C PRO A 241 -7.59 7.16 -38.87
N GLU A 242 -7.92 7.24 -40.15
CA GLU A 242 -8.24 8.47 -40.85
C GLU A 242 -9.73 8.83 -40.65
N GLY A 243 -10.08 10.12 -40.78
CA GLY A 243 -11.45 10.61 -40.67
C GLY A 243 -11.98 10.86 -39.24
N ILE A 244 -11.15 10.70 -38.21
CA ILE A 244 -11.49 11.02 -36.81
C ILE A 244 -10.42 11.87 -36.12
N THR A 245 -10.83 12.68 -35.15
CA THR A 245 -9.92 13.37 -34.22
C THR A 245 -9.56 12.43 -33.07
N LEU A 246 -8.28 12.20 -32.82
CA LEU A 246 -7.78 11.51 -31.63
C LEU A 246 -7.31 12.53 -30.60
N ASP A 247 -7.92 12.54 -29.42
CA ASP A 247 -7.43 13.28 -28.24
C ASP A 247 -7.27 12.32 -27.04
N GLY A 248 -6.62 12.80 -25.99
CA GLY A 248 -6.62 12.18 -24.68
C GLY A 248 -5.95 13.03 -23.61
N GLY A 249 -5.86 12.51 -22.40
CA GLY A 249 -5.14 13.13 -21.30
C GLY A 249 -5.29 12.33 -20.01
N SER A 250 -6.27 12.68 -19.19
CA SER A 250 -6.51 11.99 -17.91
C SER A 250 -7.49 10.83 -18.06
N ASP A 251 -7.13 9.64 -17.58
CA ASP A 251 -8.06 8.52 -17.38
C ASP A 251 -8.98 8.68 -16.16
N TRP A 252 -9.06 9.89 -15.59
CA TRP A 252 -9.95 10.25 -14.48
C TRP A 252 -10.97 11.24 -15.01
N PHE A 253 -12.25 10.95 -14.85
CA PHE A 253 -13.34 11.66 -15.50
C PHE A 253 -14.66 11.57 -14.72
N LEU A 254 -15.68 12.29 -15.20
CA LEU A 254 -17.08 12.11 -14.82
C LEU A 254 -17.91 12.14 -16.10
N LEU A 255 -18.71 11.11 -16.39
CA LEU A 255 -19.49 10.98 -17.62
C LEU A 255 -20.99 10.88 -17.30
N ASN A 256 -21.85 11.56 -18.05
CA ASN A 256 -23.30 11.42 -17.86
C ASN A 256 -23.83 10.12 -18.48
N ARG A 257 -24.98 9.66 -17.96
CA ARG A 257 -25.61 8.39 -18.33
C ARG A 257 -25.88 8.28 -19.82
N ASN A 258 -26.40 9.32 -20.46
CA ASN A 258 -26.71 9.31 -21.89
C ASN A 258 -25.49 8.98 -22.75
N PHE A 259 -24.32 9.57 -22.45
CA PHE A 259 -23.08 9.26 -23.15
C PHE A 259 -22.55 7.85 -22.82
N VAL A 260 -22.71 7.38 -21.57
CA VAL A 260 -22.33 6.01 -21.20
C VAL A 260 -23.23 4.98 -21.91
N GLU A 261 -24.54 5.23 -22.02
CA GLU A 261 -25.49 4.40 -22.76
C GLU A 261 -25.15 4.35 -24.25
N TYR A 262 -24.81 5.49 -24.86
CA TYR A 262 -24.26 5.56 -26.22
C TYR A 262 -22.97 4.72 -26.38
N VAL A 263 -22.00 4.89 -25.49
CA VAL A 263 -20.72 4.14 -25.51
C VAL A 263 -20.95 2.63 -25.37
N ILE A 264 -21.91 2.17 -24.57
CA ILE A 264 -22.17 0.74 -24.36
C ILE A 264 -23.00 0.14 -25.51
N PHE A 265 -24.12 0.76 -25.88
CA PHE A 265 -25.13 0.15 -26.74
C PHE A 265 -25.12 0.63 -28.20
N SER A 266 -24.42 1.71 -28.56
CA SER A 266 -24.30 2.08 -29.97
C SER A 266 -23.55 1.00 -30.76
N SER A 267 -24.13 0.66 -31.92
CA SER A 267 -23.59 -0.20 -32.96
C SER A 267 -23.01 0.58 -34.14
N ASP A 268 -22.86 1.90 -34.01
CA ASP A 268 -22.28 2.73 -35.06
C ASP A 268 -20.80 2.39 -35.36
N ASP A 269 -20.32 2.91 -36.50
CA ASP A 269 -18.99 2.64 -37.02
C ASP A 269 -17.86 3.17 -36.12
N LEU A 270 -18.06 4.33 -35.47
CA LEU A 270 -17.10 4.95 -34.56
C LEU A 270 -16.93 4.08 -33.31
N VAL A 271 -18.01 3.81 -32.59
CA VAL A 271 -17.98 3.05 -31.33
C VAL A 271 -17.50 1.62 -31.58
N THR A 272 -17.91 0.99 -32.68
CA THR A 272 -17.46 -0.35 -33.07
C THR A 272 -15.97 -0.39 -33.40
N LYS A 273 -15.46 0.54 -34.22
CA LYS A 273 -14.03 0.61 -34.56
C LYS A 273 -13.17 1.01 -33.36
N MET A 274 -13.62 1.94 -32.52
CA MET A 274 -12.86 2.38 -31.34
C MET A 274 -12.78 1.28 -30.28
N LYS A 275 -13.86 0.54 -29.98
CA LYS A 275 -13.80 -0.64 -29.09
C LYS A 275 -12.72 -1.62 -29.54
N ARG A 276 -12.66 -1.93 -30.85
CA ARG A 276 -11.63 -2.82 -31.45
C ARG A 276 -10.21 -2.23 -31.42
N PHE A 277 -10.04 -0.95 -31.77
CA PHE A 277 -8.74 -0.27 -31.76
C PHE A 277 -8.14 -0.21 -30.36
N TYR A 278 -8.96 0.11 -29.36
CA TYR A 278 -8.53 0.26 -27.97
C TYR A 278 -8.37 -1.05 -27.19
N SER A 279 -8.84 -2.19 -27.72
CA SER A 279 -8.48 -3.52 -27.17
C SER A 279 -6.98 -3.85 -27.30
N TYR A 280 -6.27 -3.18 -28.22
CA TYR A 280 -4.84 -3.43 -28.52
C TYR A 280 -3.98 -2.18 -28.30
N THR A 281 -4.30 -1.40 -27.26
CA THR A 281 -3.73 -0.07 -26.98
C THR A 281 -3.21 0.02 -25.54
N LEU A 282 -2.03 0.64 -25.36
CA LEU A 282 -1.48 1.01 -24.07
C LEU A 282 -2.24 2.21 -23.48
N LEU A 283 -2.51 2.20 -22.16
CA LEU A 283 -3.22 3.28 -21.45
C LEU A 283 -4.57 3.68 -22.12
N PRO A 284 -5.43 2.72 -22.51
CA PRO A 284 -6.56 3.00 -23.41
C PRO A 284 -7.57 3.99 -22.80
N ALA A 285 -7.76 3.96 -21.48
CA ALA A 285 -8.67 4.86 -20.77
C ALA A 285 -8.19 6.32 -20.74
N GLU A 286 -6.92 6.61 -21.06
CA GLU A 286 -6.41 7.98 -21.17
C GLU A 286 -6.79 8.66 -22.50
N SER A 287 -7.43 7.95 -23.46
CA SER A 287 -7.80 8.53 -24.77
C SER A 287 -9.08 7.97 -25.43
N PHE A 288 -9.54 6.77 -25.07
CA PHE A 288 -10.78 6.18 -25.63
C PHE A 288 -12.00 7.08 -25.45
N PHE A 289 -12.24 7.59 -24.22
CA PHE A 289 -13.44 8.36 -23.93
C PHE A 289 -13.42 9.75 -24.58
N HIS A 290 -12.27 10.40 -24.67
CA HIS A 290 -12.06 11.65 -25.41
C HIS A 290 -12.32 11.43 -26.91
N THR A 291 -11.64 10.45 -27.51
CA THR A 291 -11.75 10.12 -28.94
C THR A 291 -13.19 9.75 -29.32
N VAL A 292 -13.90 8.97 -28.50
CA VAL A 292 -15.31 8.66 -28.77
C VAL A 292 -16.20 9.88 -28.58
N LEU A 293 -16.01 10.68 -27.52
CA LEU A 293 -16.87 11.85 -27.27
C LEU A 293 -16.76 12.90 -28.38
N GLU A 294 -15.55 13.32 -28.74
CA GLU A 294 -15.29 14.39 -29.72
C GLU A 294 -15.84 14.09 -31.12
N ASN A 295 -15.93 12.81 -31.50
CA ASN A 295 -16.41 12.38 -32.83
C ASN A 295 -17.87 11.86 -32.80
N SER A 296 -18.52 11.86 -31.63
CA SER A 296 -19.90 11.38 -31.45
C SER A 296 -20.95 12.50 -31.58
N PRO A 297 -22.25 12.17 -31.70
CA PRO A 297 -23.35 13.12 -31.54
C PRO A 297 -23.42 13.84 -30.18
N HIS A 298 -22.52 13.52 -29.24
CA HIS A 298 -22.43 14.14 -27.91
C HIS A 298 -21.26 15.13 -27.77
N CYS A 299 -20.52 15.44 -28.84
CA CYS A 299 -19.32 16.29 -28.81
C CYS A 299 -19.51 17.64 -28.09
N ASP A 300 -20.62 18.35 -28.33
CA ASP A 300 -20.97 19.62 -27.69
C ASP A 300 -21.17 19.54 -26.16
N SER A 301 -21.21 18.33 -25.58
CA SER A 301 -21.28 18.13 -24.12
C SER A 301 -19.92 18.13 -23.41
N MET A 302 -18.80 18.16 -24.16
CA MET A 302 -17.46 18.02 -23.58
C MET A 302 -17.01 19.27 -22.84
N VAL A 303 -16.63 19.10 -21.57
CA VAL A 303 -15.97 20.11 -20.74
C VAL A 303 -14.55 19.65 -20.45
N ASP A 304 -13.55 20.42 -20.90
CA ASP A 304 -12.11 20.14 -20.74
C ASP A 304 -11.60 20.48 -19.30
N ASN A 305 -12.30 19.96 -18.31
CA ASN A 305 -11.92 19.91 -16.91
C ASN A 305 -12.58 18.71 -16.22
N ASN A 306 -11.78 17.67 -15.92
CA ASN A 306 -12.23 16.46 -15.21
C ASN A 306 -12.49 16.64 -13.70
N LEU A 307 -12.48 17.88 -13.21
CA LEU A 307 -12.72 18.26 -11.82
C LEU A 307 -11.71 17.67 -10.81
N ARG A 308 -10.51 17.25 -11.25
CA ARG A 308 -9.45 16.69 -10.40
C ARG A 308 -8.28 17.65 -10.14
N ILE A 309 -7.57 17.44 -9.04
CA ILE A 309 -6.17 17.89 -8.84
C ILE A 309 -5.26 16.66 -8.82
N THR A 310 -4.34 16.55 -9.79
CA THR A 310 -3.41 15.41 -9.89
C THR A 310 -1.97 15.87 -9.63
N ASN A 311 -1.30 15.29 -8.64
CA ASN A 311 0.01 15.78 -8.14
C ASN A 311 1.21 15.36 -9.03
N TRP A 312 1.31 15.96 -10.23
CA TRP A 312 2.36 15.64 -11.21
C TRP A 312 3.70 16.33 -10.95
N ASN A 313 4.62 15.71 -10.20
CA ASN A 313 6.03 16.10 -10.18
C ASN A 313 6.90 15.19 -11.08
N ARG A 314 7.09 15.60 -12.34
CA ARG A 314 7.83 14.81 -13.35
C ARG A 314 9.31 14.56 -13.03
N LYS A 315 9.94 15.31 -12.10
CA LYS A 315 11.32 15.04 -11.66
C LYS A 315 11.42 13.76 -10.81
N LEU A 316 10.31 13.37 -10.16
CA LEU A 316 10.24 12.19 -9.29
C LEU A 316 9.38 11.08 -9.90
N GLY A 317 8.15 11.37 -10.33
CA GLY A 317 7.19 10.35 -10.80
C GLY A 317 7.46 9.71 -12.17
N CYS A 318 8.41 10.22 -12.96
CA CYS A 318 8.81 9.66 -14.27
C CYS A 318 10.18 8.97 -14.18
N LYS A 319 10.22 7.67 -13.88
CA LYS A 319 11.46 6.88 -13.77
C LYS A 319 11.47 5.62 -14.66
N CYS A 320 10.48 5.45 -15.54
CA CYS A 320 10.27 4.20 -16.29
C CYS A 320 10.10 2.96 -15.37
N GLN A 321 9.58 3.17 -14.16
CA GLN A 321 9.47 2.18 -13.10
C GLN A 321 8.60 0.95 -13.46
N TYR A 322 7.76 1.06 -14.50
CA TYR A 322 6.85 -0.01 -14.96
C TYR A 322 7.43 -0.88 -16.09
N LYS A 323 8.71 -0.73 -16.46
CA LYS A 323 9.35 -1.46 -17.58
C LYS A 323 9.31 -3.00 -17.48
N HIS A 324 9.01 -3.55 -16.31
CA HIS A 324 8.86 -4.99 -16.05
C HIS A 324 7.40 -5.48 -16.12
N ILE A 325 6.46 -4.61 -16.54
CA ILE A 325 5.02 -4.89 -16.74
C ILE A 325 4.54 -4.38 -18.12
N VAL A 326 5.23 -3.38 -18.69
CA VAL A 326 4.93 -2.82 -20.01
C VAL A 326 6.19 -2.59 -20.82
N ASP A 327 6.10 -2.79 -22.15
CA ASP A 327 7.17 -2.46 -23.10
C ASP A 327 7.29 -0.94 -23.40
N TRP A 328 7.11 -0.10 -22.37
CA TRP A 328 7.04 1.36 -22.47
C TRP A 328 7.51 2.06 -21.18
N CYS A 329 7.78 3.37 -21.25
CA CYS A 329 8.15 4.17 -20.08
C CYS A 329 7.01 5.05 -19.59
N GLY A 330 6.41 4.66 -18.46
CA GLY A 330 5.37 5.43 -17.77
C GLY A 330 5.86 6.53 -16.83
N CYS A 331 4.89 7.34 -16.40
CA CYS A 331 4.99 8.24 -15.25
C CYS A 331 3.79 8.00 -14.32
N SER A 332 3.92 8.29 -13.02
CA SER A 332 2.81 8.33 -12.07
C SER A 332 2.81 9.64 -11.26
N PRO A 333 1.65 10.11 -10.78
CA PRO A 333 1.59 11.23 -9.83
C PRO A 333 2.25 10.87 -8.50
N ASN A 334 2.85 11.86 -7.86
CA ASN A 334 3.34 11.79 -6.48
C ASN A 334 2.17 11.85 -5.48
N ASP A 335 2.46 11.59 -4.22
CA ASP A 335 1.48 11.71 -3.14
C ASP A 335 1.60 13.08 -2.48
N PHE A 336 0.48 13.63 -2.01
CA PHE A 336 0.46 14.92 -1.31
C PHE A 336 1.14 14.85 0.06
N LYS A 337 1.64 15.99 0.54
CA LYS A 337 2.26 16.18 1.87
C LYS A 337 1.69 17.45 2.54
N PRO A 338 1.89 17.70 3.86
CA PRO A 338 1.30 18.85 4.56
C PRO A 338 1.49 20.22 3.87
N PRO A 339 2.65 20.54 3.25
CA PRO A 339 2.82 21.79 2.50
C PRO A 339 1.88 21.97 1.30
N ASP A 340 1.31 20.89 0.75
CA ASP A 340 0.41 20.95 -0.40
C ASP A 340 -1.02 21.41 -0.07
N PHE A 341 -1.42 21.45 1.20
CA PHE A 341 -2.81 21.67 1.63
C PHE A 341 -3.48 22.90 0.97
N HIS A 342 -2.73 24.00 0.85
CA HIS A 342 -3.19 25.25 0.21
C HIS A 342 -3.71 25.06 -1.23
N ARG A 343 -3.23 24.02 -1.94
CA ARG A 343 -3.61 23.71 -3.33
C ARG A 343 -5.05 23.20 -3.44
N PHE A 344 -5.62 22.63 -2.37
CA PHE A 344 -7.01 22.18 -2.33
C PHE A 344 -8.01 23.34 -2.25
N GLN A 345 -7.58 24.47 -1.67
CA GLN A 345 -8.40 25.67 -1.46
C GLN A 345 -8.52 26.54 -2.73
N GLN A 346 -7.78 26.24 -3.81
CA GLN A 346 -7.78 27.01 -5.05
C GLN A 346 -9.20 27.16 -5.65
N THR A 347 -9.51 28.35 -6.18
CA THR A 347 -10.81 28.69 -6.80
C THR A 347 -10.74 28.90 -8.31
N ALA A 348 -9.54 28.86 -8.91
CA ALA A 348 -9.30 29.19 -10.33
C ALA A 348 -10.03 28.28 -11.35
N ARG A 349 -10.46 27.08 -10.93
CA ARG A 349 -11.37 26.19 -11.68
C ARG A 349 -12.10 25.27 -10.69
N PRO A 350 -13.30 24.76 -11.00
CA PRO A 350 -13.97 23.78 -10.14
C PRO A 350 -13.18 22.46 -10.11
N THR A 351 -12.90 21.97 -8.89
CA THR A 351 -12.29 20.66 -8.63
C THR A 351 -12.84 20.09 -7.32
N PHE A 352 -13.27 18.83 -7.34
CA PHE A 352 -13.93 18.17 -6.20
C PHE A 352 -13.14 17.01 -5.60
N PHE A 353 -12.18 16.43 -6.36
CA PHE A 353 -11.31 15.35 -5.89
C PHE A 353 -9.83 15.65 -6.18
N ALA A 354 -8.93 15.04 -5.42
CA ALA A 354 -7.49 15.09 -5.67
C ALA A 354 -6.83 13.71 -5.54
N ARG A 355 -5.67 13.54 -6.19
CA ARG A 355 -4.81 12.35 -6.05
C ARG A 355 -3.31 12.67 -6.24
N LYS A 356 -2.38 12.00 -5.56
CA LYS A 356 -2.57 10.78 -4.76
C LYS A 356 -2.38 10.99 -3.26
N PHE A 357 -2.92 10.07 -2.47
CA PHE A 357 -2.72 9.97 -1.03
C PHE A 357 -2.34 8.53 -0.69
N GLU A 358 -1.31 8.33 0.13
CA GLU A 358 -0.85 7.02 0.62
C GLU A 358 -0.61 7.15 2.13
N ALA A 359 -1.37 6.46 2.98
CA ALA A 359 -1.28 6.63 4.44
C ALA A 359 0.08 6.15 5.01
N VAL A 360 0.70 5.14 4.40
CA VAL A 360 2.08 4.69 4.71
C VAL A 360 3.18 5.69 4.29
N VAL A 361 2.83 6.73 3.52
CA VAL A 361 3.77 7.78 3.06
C VAL A 361 3.53 9.10 3.82
N ASN A 362 2.26 9.49 4.01
CA ASN A 362 1.86 10.60 4.86
C ASN A 362 0.35 10.53 5.17
N GLN A 363 -0.01 10.23 6.42
CA GLN A 363 -1.40 10.32 6.89
C GLN A 363 -1.74 11.73 7.38
N GLU A 364 -0.76 12.56 7.77
CA GLU A 364 -1.02 13.91 8.29
C GLU A 364 -1.86 14.76 7.33
N ILE A 365 -1.53 14.81 6.04
CA ILE A 365 -2.31 15.55 5.03
C ILE A 365 -3.73 15.01 4.84
N ILE A 366 -3.95 13.70 5.07
CA ILE A 366 -5.27 13.05 4.96
C ILE A 366 -6.14 13.49 6.15
N GLY A 367 -5.59 13.47 7.37
CA GLY A 367 -6.28 13.96 8.57
C GLY A 367 -6.58 15.45 8.50
N GLN A 368 -5.61 16.29 8.08
CA GLN A 368 -5.84 17.72 7.84
C GLN A 368 -7.00 17.97 6.86
N LEU A 369 -7.11 17.15 5.82
CA LEU A 369 -8.15 17.26 4.81
C LEU A 369 -9.52 16.77 5.29
N ASP A 370 -9.61 15.63 5.97
CA ASP A 370 -10.86 15.15 6.60
C ASP A 370 -11.41 16.16 7.61
N TYR A 371 -10.57 16.67 8.52
CA TYR A 371 -11.03 17.59 9.58
C TYR A 371 -11.44 18.96 9.01
N TYR A 372 -10.83 19.39 7.91
CA TYR A 372 -11.26 20.58 7.16
C TYR A 372 -12.59 20.36 6.44
N LEU A 373 -12.85 19.15 5.94
CA LEU A 373 -14.06 18.82 5.17
C LEU A 373 -15.26 18.39 6.02
N TYR A 374 -15.05 17.85 7.22
CA TYR A 374 -16.13 17.25 8.02
C TYR A 374 -16.01 17.55 9.52
N GLY A 375 -15.14 18.49 9.91
CA GLY A 375 -14.91 18.89 11.30
C GLY A 375 -14.05 17.91 12.09
N ASN A 376 -13.54 18.34 13.25
CA ASN A 376 -12.76 17.47 14.13
C ASN A 376 -13.61 16.32 14.71
N TYR A 377 -12.97 15.18 14.96
CA TYR A 377 -13.53 14.14 15.83
C TYR A 377 -13.64 14.63 17.30
N PRO A 378 -14.48 14.00 18.13
CA PRO A 378 -14.60 14.33 19.54
C PRO A 378 -13.26 14.29 20.31
N SER A 379 -13.15 15.12 21.36
CA SER A 379 -11.98 15.09 22.23
C SER A 379 -11.85 13.73 22.90
N GLY A 380 -10.66 13.13 22.85
CA GLY A 380 -10.37 11.80 23.39
C GLY A 380 -10.62 10.62 22.44
N THR A 381 -11.06 10.84 21.20
CA THR A 381 -11.16 9.75 20.20
C THR A 381 -9.78 9.11 19.95
N PRO A 382 -9.63 7.76 20.10
CA PRO A 382 -8.37 7.06 19.86
C PRO A 382 -8.08 6.89 18.36
N GLY A 383 -6.93 6.30 18.01
CA GLY A 383 -6.60 5.89 16.64
C GLY A 383 -6.29 7.01 15.63
N LEU A 384 -6.71 8.26 15.88
CA LEU A 384 -6.63 9.40 14.96
C LEU A 384 -5.25 9.66 14.33
N ARG A 385 -4.16 9.38 15.05
CA ARG A 385 -2.77 9.55 14.58
C ARG A 385 -2.06 8.23 14.23
N SER A 386 -2.74 7.10 14.43
CA SER A 386 -2.23 5.75 14.14
C SER A 386 -2.66 5.31 12.74
N TYR A 387 -1.93 4.40 12.13
CA TYR A 387 -2.37 3.69 10.93
C TYR A 387 -1.89 2.23 10.98
N TRP A 388 -2.76 1.32 10.56
CA TRP A 388 -2.54 -0.12 10.59
C TRP A 388 -2.80 -0.70 9.21
N GLU A 389 -1.80 -1.38 8.65
CA GLU A 389 -1.89 -1.96 7.31
C GLU A 389 -1.58 -3.45 7.34
N ASN A 390 -2.59 -4.28 7.10
CA ASN A 390 -2.39 -5.72 6.91
C ASN A 390 -1.55 -5.97 5.64
N ILE A 391 -0.51 -6.78 5.80
CA ILE A 391 0.44 -7.23 4.75
C ILE A 391 0.55 -8.76 4.67
N TYR A 392 -0.24 -9.48 5.46
CA TYR A 392 -0.43 -10.93 5.46
C TYR A 392 -1.64 -11.32 6.31
N ASP A 393 -2.45 -12.24 5.78
CA ASP A 393 -3.70 -12.72 6.36
C ASP A 393 -3.83 -14.22 6.04
N GLU A 394 -4.01 -15.05 7.06
CA GLU A 394 -3.99 -16.53 6.98
C GLU A 394 -4.76 -17.15 5.80
N PRO A 395 -5.96 -16.68 5.38
CA PRO A 395 -6.68 -17.25 4.24
C PRO A 395 -5.99 -17.11 2.87
N ASP A 396 -4.93 -16.31 2.76
CA ASP A 396 -4.08 -16.26 1.55
C ASP A 396 -2.87 -17.24 1.62
N GLY A 397 -2.66 -17.88 2.79
CA GLY A 397 -1.74 -18.99 3.02
C GLY A 397 -0.25 -18.66 3.02
N ILE A 398 0.56 -19.47 3.71
CA ILE A 398 2.03 -19.25 3.86
C ILE A 398 2.80 -19.24 2.53
N HIS A 399 2.24 -19.82 1.46
CA HIS A 399 2.83 -19.78 0.12
C HIS A 399 2.80 -18.37 -0.52
N SER A 400 1.96 -17.45 -0.01
CA SER A 400 1.98 -16.02 -0.38
C SER A 400 3.14 -15.24 0.24
N LEU A 401 3.77 -15.77 1.31
CA LEU A 401 4.98 -15.20 1.90
C LEU A 401 6.24 -15.68 1.15
N SER A 402 7.38 -15.03 1.38
CA SER A 402 8.71 -15.60 1.06
C SER A 402 9.30 -16.31 2.29
N ASP A 403 10.30 -17.17 2.09
CA ASP A 403 10.98 -17.87 3.21
C ASP A 403 11.66 -16.89 4.18
N VAL A 404 12.16 -15.74 3.68
CA VAL A 404 12.70 -14.63 4.50
C VAL A 404 11.64 -14.10 5.45
N ILE A 405 10.45 -13.80 4.92
CA ILE A 405 9.36 -13.19 5.67
C ILE A 405 8.74 -14.18 6.66
N LEU A 406 8.54 -15.44 6.24
CA LEU A 406 8.07 -16.50 7.12
C LEU A 406 9.04 -16.73 8.29
N THR A 407 10.35 -16.80 8.02
CA THR A 407 11.39 -16.91 9.07
C THR A 407 11.32 -15.74 10.06
N MET A 408 11.26 -14.50 9.57
CA MET A 408 11.22 -13.31 10.42
C MET A 408 9.96 -13.22 11.27
N TYR A 409 8.78 -13.50 10.70
CA TYR A 409 7.52 -13.43 11.44
C TYR A 409 7.43 -14.52 12.53
N HIS A 410 7.96 -15.73 12.28
CA HIS A 410 8.10 -16.75 13.32
C HIS A 410 9.02 -16.31 14.46
N SER A 411 10.18 -15.71 14.13
CA SER A 411 11.10 -15.16 15.14
C SER A 411 10.46 -14.02 15.95
N PHE A 412 9.67 -13.15 15.31
CA PHE A 412 8.93 -12.09 15.99
C PHE A 412 7.87 -12.61 16.97
N SER A 413 7.11 -13.65 16.60
CA SER A 413 6.18 -14.32 17.53
C SER A 413 6.94 -14.85 18.76
N ARG A 414 8.05 -15.57 18.55
CA ARG A 414 8.89 -16.09 19.65
C ARG A 414 9.49 -14.98 20.51
N LEU A 415 9.87 -13.85 19.93
CA LEU A 415 10.35 -12.68 20.68
C LEU A 415 9.26 -12.11 21.60
N GLY A 416 8.00 -12.15 21.18
CA GLY A 416 6.83 -11.84 22.01
C GLY A 416 6.62 -12.83 23.15
N LEU A 417 6.70 -14.13 22.89
CA LEU A 417 6.55 -15.17 23.93
C LEU A 417 7.65 -15.06 25.01
N ARG A 418 8.92 -14.83 24.60
CA ARG A 418 10.03 -14.54 25.52
C ARG A 418 9.77 -13.28 26.38
N ARG A 419 9.05 -12.28 25.84
CA ARG A 419 8.65 -11.07 26.58
C ARG A 419 7.51 -11.30 27.56
N ALA A 420 6.57 -12.21 27.26
CA ALA A 420 5.55 -12.63 28.22
C ALA A 420 6.16 -13.40 29.39
N GLU A 421 7.07 -14.35 29.12
CA GLU A 421 7.77 -15.11 30.16
C GLU A 421 8.61 -14.20 31.08
N THR A 422 9.23 -13.14 30.52
CA THR A 422 10.09 -12.22 31.30
C THR A 422 9.38 -10.99 31.89
N SER A 423 8.09 -10.77 31.63
CA SER A 423 7.32 -9.69 32.29
C SER A 423 6.76 -10.12 33.64
N LEU A 424 6.40 -11.39 33.82
CA LEU A 424 5.94 -11.93 35.09
C LEU A 424 7.11 -12.18 36.05
N HIS A 425 7.15 -11.41 37.14
CA HIS A 425 8.10 -11.60 38.24
C HIS A 425 7.43 -12.46 39.31
N THR A 426 7.90 -13.70 39.49
CA THR A 426 7.37 -14.68 40.45
C THR A 426 8.45 -15.69 40.84
N ASP A 427 8.44 -16.13 42.09
CA ASP A 427 9.32 -17.20 42.61
C ASP A 427 8.72 -18.61 42.40
N GLY A 428 7.47 -18.71 41.93
CA GLY A 428 6.76 -19.95 41.64
C GLY A 428 6.60 -20.25 40.15
N ASP A 429 5.65 -21.13 39.80
CA ASP A 429 5.36 -21.44 38.40
C ASP A 429 4.92 -20.20 37.61
N ASN A 430 5.65 -19.89 36.55
CA ASN A 430 5.40 -18.74 35.70
C ASN A 430 4.28 -19.05 34.69
N SER A 431 3.09 -18.48 34.93
CA SER A 431 1.89 -18.69 34.08
C SER A 431 1.88 -17.86 32.78
N CYS A 432 2.99 -17.19 32.46
CA CYS A 432 3.22 -16.49 31.20
C CYS A 432 4.24 -17.24 30.31
N ARG A 433 4.45 -18.54 30.56
CA ARG A 433 5.26 -19.43 29.71
C ARG A 433 4.42 -20.03 28.59
N TYR A 434 4.92 -19.94 27.36
CA TYR A 434 4.18 -20.31 26.15
C TYR A 434 5.00 -21.16 25.19
N TYR A 435 4.32 -22.06 24.49
CA TYR A 435 4.86 -22.79 23.34
C TYR A 435 4.15 -22.34 22.04
N PRO A 436 4.87 -21.91 20.99
CA PRO A 436 4.27 -21.40 19.75
C PRO A 436 3.57 -22.50 18.96
N MET A 437 2.41 -22.19 18.38
CA MET A 437 1.58 -23.16 17.64
C MET A 437 1.30 -22.68 16.21
N GLY A 438 1.60 -23.56 15.23
CA GLY A 438 1.29 -23.32 13.83
C GLY A 438 2.15 -22.22 13.17
N HIS A 439 1.50 -21.29 12.48
CA HIS A 439 2.10 -20.17 11.79
C HIS A 439 1.46 -18.85 12.26
N PRO A 440 2.06 -17.68 11.95
CA PRO A 440 1.36 -16.40 12.08
C PRO A 440 -0.02 -16.42 11.40
N VAL A 441 -0.99 -15.78 12.05
CA VAL A 441 -2.40 -15.69 11.60
C VAL A 441 -2.61 -14.43 10.76
N SER A 442 -2.02 -13.30 11.18
CA SER A 442 -1.96 -12.08 10.37
C SER A 442 -0.80 -11.20 10.81
N VAL A 443 -0.35 -10.32 9.92
CA VAL A 443 0.71 -9.33 10.22
C VAL A 443 0.31 -7.96 9.69
N GLN A 444 0.50 -6.94 10.52
CA GLN A 444 0.25 -5.54 10.18
C GLN A 444 1.53 -4.71 10.29
N LEU A 445 1.71 -3.75 9.38
CA LEU A 445 2.53 -2.58 9.63
C LEU A 445 1.80 -1.68 10.62
N TYR A 446 2.49 -1.17 11.64
CA TYR A 446 1.96 -0.14 12.54
C TYR A 446 2.72 1.17 12.34
N PHE A 447 1.99 2.26 12.14
CA PHE A 447 2.50 3.62 12.07
C PHE A 447 1.84 4.49 13.14
N LEU A 448 2.59 5.44 13.68
CA LEU A 448 2.10 6.47 14.60
C LEU A 448 2.73 7.81 14.23
N ALA A 449 1.88 8.78 13.89
CA ALA A 449 2.28 10.12 13.44
C ALA A 449 3.35 10.09 12.32
N ASP A 450 3.02 9.41 11.22
CA ASP A 450 3.86 9.23 10.03
C ASP A 450 5.26 8.65 10.29
N ARG A 451 5.39 7.86 11.37
CA ARG A 451 6.58 7.09 11.70
C ARG A 451 6.22 5.61 11.84
N PHE A 452 6.94 4.76 11.12
CA PHE A 452 6.86 3.31 11.27
C PHE A 452 7.27 2.90 12.69
N GLN A 453 6.41 2.13 13.35
CA GLN A 453 6.61 1.59 14.70
C GLN A 453 7.03 0.12 14.68
N GLY A 454 7.10 -0.50 13.50
CA GLY A 454 7.38 -1.92 13.33
C GLY A 454 6.14 -2.75 12.97
N PHE A 455 6.16 -4.02 13.36
CA PHE A 455 5.13 -4.99 13.00
C PHE A 455 4.27 -5.37 14.19
N LEU A 456 2.99 -5.63 13.93
CA LEU A 456 2.12 -6.41 14.81
C LEU A 456 1.98 -7.80 14.20
N ILE A 457 2.17 -8.84 15.01
CA ILE A 457 2.06 -10.23 14.58
C ILE A 457 1.01 -10.90 15.45
N LYS A 458 -0.09 -11.34 14.85
CA LYS A 458 -1.09 -12.19 15.51
C LYS A 458 -0.69 -13.66 15.35
N HIS A 459 -0.66 -14.42 16.45
CA HIS A 459 -0.25 -15.83 16.45
C HIS A 459 -0.97 -16.63 17.56
N HIS A 460 -0.87 -17.96 17.45
CA HIS A 460 -1.39 -18.90 18.44
C HIS A 460 -0.24 -19.47 19.29
N ALA A 461 -0.48 -19.64 20.59
CA ALA A 461 0.47 -20.25 21.49
C ALA A 461 -0.23 -20.98 22.64
N THR A 462 0.29 -22.13 23.06
CA THR A 462 -0.21 -22.88 24.21
C THR A 462 0.42 -22.32 25.48
N ASN A 463 -0.41 -21.81 26.40
CA ASN A 463 0.01 -21.45 27.76
C ASN A 463 0.36 -22.73 28.52
N LEU A 464 1.59 -22.84 29.00
CA LEU A 464 2.15 -24.08 29.55
C LEU A 464 1.73 -24.36 31.00
N ALA A 465 1.26 -23.35 31.75
CA ALA A 465 0.80 -23.55 33.12
C ALA A 465 -0.64 -24.09 33.21
N VAL A 466 -1.45 -23.87 32.16
CA VAL A 466 -2.85 -24.33 32.09
C VAL A 466 -3.16 -25.26 30.91
N SER A 467 -2.17 -25.54 30.06
CA SER A 467 -2.29 -26.36 28.84
C SER A 467 -3.43 -25.92 27.90
N LYS A 468 -3.64 -24.61 27.75
CA LYS A 468 -4.69 -24.03 26.88
C LYS A 468 -4.08 -23.26 25.72
N LEU A 469 -4.70 -23.37 24.55
CA LEU A 469 -4.38 -22.54 23.39
C LEU A 469 -4.90 -21.12 23.60
N GLU A 470 -4.00 -20.14 23.60
CA GLU A 470 -4.32 -18.71 23.61
C GLU A 470 -3.99 -18.11 22.23
N THR A 471 -4.60 -16.96 21.93
CA THR A 471 -4.33 -16.19 20.71
C THR A 471 -3.83 -14.82 21.11
N LEU A 472 -2.62 -14.49 20.67
CA LEU A 472 -1.88 -13.31 21.10
C LEU A 472 -1.61 -12.40 19.90
N GLU A 473 -1.37 -11.13 20.18
CA GLU A 473 -0.75 -10.20 19.23
C GLU A 473 0.52 -9.62 19.86
N THR A 474 1.61 -9.56 19.09
CA THR A 474 2.91 -9.06 19.55
C THR A 474 3.33 -7.85 18.70
N TRP A 475 3.65 -6.75 19.36
CA TRP A 475 4.29 -5.60 18.73
C TRP A 475 5.81 -5.73 18.81
N VAL A 476 6.48 -5.79 17.65
CA VAL A 476 7.94 -5.69 17.53
C VAL A 476 8.34 -4.39 16.83
N MET A 477 9.37 -3.70 17.36
CA MET A 477 9.91 -2.44 16.83
C MET A 477 11.40 -2.59 16.49
N PRO A 478 11.88 -2.02 15.36
CA PRO A 478 13.30 -2.05 15.04
C PRO A 478 14.06 -1.07 15.95
N LYS A 479 15.22 -1.50 16.47
CA LYS A 479 16.10 -0.63 17.27
C LYS A 479 16.81 0.38 16.36
N LYS A 480 17.08 1.58 16.87
CA LYS A 480 17.79 2.64 16.12
C LYS A 480 19.25 2.25 15.85
N MET A 481 19.56 1.85 14.62
CA MET A 481 20.90 1.44 14.19
C MET A 481 21.78 2.58 13.64
N PHE A 482 21.19 3.59 13.01
CA PHE A 482 21.93 4.74 12.48
C PHE A 482 22.51 5.59 13.63
N LYS A 483 23.81 5.89 13.55
CA LYS A 483 24.55 6.72 14.49
C LYS A 483 25.50 7.65 13.73
N ILE A 484 25.48 8.93 14.08
CA ILE A 484 26.57 9.86 13.76
C ILE A 484 27.62 9.68 14.86
N VAL A 485 28.90 9.57 14.48
CA VAL A 485 30.01 9.22 15.39
C VAL A 485 30.68 10.50 15.89
N SER A 486 31.49 11.13 15.04
CA SER A 486 32.14 12.43 15.30
C SER A 486 32.29 13.15 13.95
N PRO A 487 31.34 14.00 13.54
CA PRO A 487 31.44 14.71 12.26
C PRO A 487 32.56 15.75 12.34
N PRO A 488 33.47 15.81 11.34
CA PRO A 488 34.36 16.95 11.14
C PRO A 488 33.59 18.27 11.09
N SER A 489 34.20 19.38 11.50
CA SER A 489 33.54 20.69 11.60
C SER A 489 33.11 21.29 10.24
N ASP A 490 33.70 20.81 9.14
CA ASP A 490 33.32 21.10 7.76
C ASP A 490 32.21 20.17 7.22
N PHE A 491 31.83 19.11 7.95
CA PHE A 491 30.89 18.10 7.51
C PHE A 491 29.56 18.12 8.29
N GLY A 492 28.58 18.88 7.79
CA GLY A 492 27.24 18.98 8.41
C GLY A 492 26.06 18.41 7.60
N ARG A 493 26.28 17.84 6.40
CA ARG A 493 25.17 17.56 5.46
C ARG A 493 24.41 16.25 5.68
N LEU A 494 25.02 15.20 6.24
CA LEU A 494 24.36 13.89 6.38
C LEU A 494 23.28 13.94 7.48
N GLN A 495 22.03 13.64 7.12
CA GLN A 495 20.91 13.60 8.07
C GLN A 495 20.58 12.18 8.54
N PHE A 496 20.66 11.20 7.65
CA PHE A 496 20.22 9.83 7.89
C PHE A 496 20.85 8.86 6.86
N SER A 497 21.02 7.59 7.21
CA SER A 497 21.35 6.52 6.26
C SER A 497 20.74 5.20 6.67
N GLU A 498 20.21 4.48 5.68
CA GLU A 498 19.33 3.33 5.82
C GLU A 498 19.62 2.34 4.68
N ILE A 499 19.50 1.04 4.99
CA ILE A 499 19.74 -0.05 4.05
C ILE A 499 18.44 -0.86 3.93
N GLY A 500 18.02 -1.15 2.70
CA GLY A 500 16.75 -1.83 2.45
C GLY A 500 16.64 -2.40 1.03
N THR A 501 15.46 -2.92 0.71
CA THR A 501 15.08 -3.34 -0.65
C THR A 501 13.88 -2.51 -1.12
N ASP A 502 13.55 -2.61 -2.41
CA ASP A 502 12.32 -2.02 -2.97
C ASP A 502 12.26 -0.49 -2.80
N TRP A 503 13.34 0.19 -3.24
CA TRP A 503 13.46 1.64 -3.21
C TRP A 503 12.49 2.32 -4.18
N ASP A 504 11.52 3.06 -3.61
CA ASP A 504 10.60 3.92 -4.35
C ASP A 504 11.30 5.25 -4.68
N ALA A 505 11.75 5.40 -5.92
CA ALA A 505 12.37 6.64 -6.41
C ALA A 505 11.37 7.80 -6.68
N LYS A 506 10.05 7.56 -6.59
CA LYS A 506 8.99 8.59 -6.64
C LYS A 506 8.87 9.27 -5.27
N GLU A 507 8.75 8.50 -4.19
CA GLU A 507 8.52 9.00 -2.82
C GLU A 507 9.77 9.06 -1.93
N ARG A 508 10.87 8.43 -2.35
CA ARG A 508 12.17 8.36 -1.65
C ARG A 508 12.11 7.59 -0.33
N ILE A 509 11.49 6.41 -0.36
CA ILE A 509 11.37 5.48 0.76
C ILE A 509 11.64 4.04 0.30
N PHE A 510 11.97 3.13 1.22
CA PHE A 510 11.94 1.69 0.96
C PHE A 510 10.53 1.14 1.19
N ARG A 511 9.98 0.37 0.25
CA ARG A 511 8.68 -0.31 0.43
C ARG A 511 8.77 -1.58 1.28
N ASN A 512 9.96 -2.16 1.44
CA ASN A 512 10.25 -3.11 2.50
C ASN A 512 10.50 -2.37 3.83
N PHE A 513 9.43 -1.80 4.42
CA PHE A 513 9.48 -0.93 5.61
C PHE A 513 10.25 -1.50 6.81
N GLY A 514 10.30 -2.83 6.96
CA GLY A 514 11.05 -3.49 8.03
C GLY A 514 12.52 -3.78 7.72
N GLY A 515 13.02 -3.47 6.52
CA GLY A 515 14.37 -3.87 6.10
C GLY A 515 14.61 -5.38 6.18
N LEU A 516 13.57 -6.19 5.96
CA LEU A 516 13.61 -7.64 6.13
C LEU A 516 14.36 -8.28 4.95
N ILE A 517 15.60 -8.69 5.20
CA ILE A 517 16.59 -9.12 4.19
C ILE A 517 17.07 -10.54 4.51
N GLY A 518 17.08 -11.42 3.51
CA GLY A 518 17.65 -12.76 3.57
C GLY A 518 18.95 -12.90 2.76
N PRO A 519 19.54 -14.10 2.69
CA PRO A 519 20.88 -14.30 2.09
C PRO A 519 20.92 -14.11 0.57
N MET A 520 19.77 -14.12 -0.11
CA MET A 520 19.67 -14.00 -1.58
C MET A 520 19.12 -12.65 -2.04
N ASP A 521 18.88 -11.70 -1.12
CA ASP A 521 18.41 -10.35 -1.47
C ASP A 521 19.59 -9.42 -1.82
N GLU A 522 19.35 -8.44 -2.67
CA GLU A 522 20.35 -7.45 -3.12
C GLU A 522 20.12 -6.08 -2.44
N PRO A 523 20.77 -5.78 -1.31
CA PRO A 523 20.51 -4.59 -0.51
C PRO A 523 20.95 -3.29 -1.19
N VAL A 524 20.14 -2.25 -1.03
CA VAL A 524 20.39 -0.90 -1.52
C VAL A 524 20.73 -0.01 -0.33
N GLY A 525 21.84 0.73 -0.39
CA GLY A 525 22.22 1.70 0.63
C GLY A 525 21.80 3.12 0.26
N MET A 526 20.98 3.76 1.10
CA MET A 526 20.47 5.12 0.93
C MET A 526 21.08 6.09 1.96
N GLN A 527 21.26 7.35 1.55
CA GLN A 527 21.71 8.45 2.39
C GLN A 527 20.83 9.69 2.13
N LYS A 528 20.42 10.38 3.20
CA LYS A 528 19.64 11.62 3.14
C LYS A 528 20.50 12.82 3.52
N TRP A 529 20.35 13.91 2.77
CA TRP A 529 21.23 15.06 2.80
C TRP A 529 20.48 16.38 3.05
N GLY A 530 21.08 17.24 3.87
CA GLY A 530 20.74 18.66 3.95
C GLY A 530 21.37 19.46 2.80
N LYS A 531 20.94 20.71 2.65
CA LYS A 531 21.55 21.68 1.74
C LYS A 531 22.97 22.04 2.22
N GLY A 532 23.86 22.35 1.29
CA GLY A 532 25.24 22.77 1.58
C GLY A 532 26.12 22.74 0.32
N PRO A 533 27.44 22.93 0.44
CA PRO A 533 28.37 22.80 -0.70
C PRO A 533 28.46 21.34 -1.20
N ASN A 534 29.03 21.16 -2.40
CA ASN A 534 29.39 19.83 -2.91
C ASN A 534 30.39 19.15 -1.96
N VAL A 535 30.20 17.87 -1.69
CA VAL A 535 31.09 17.07 -0.83
C VAL A 535 31.18 15.63 -1.35
N THR A 536 32.33 14.97 -1.21
CA THR A 536 32.50 13.55 -1.56
C THR A 536 32.60 12.73 -0.29
N VAL A 537 31.93 11.58 -0.22
CA VAL A 537 32.06 10.63 0.89
C VAL A 537 32.35 9.22 0.42
N THR A 538 33.14 8.50 1.20
CA THR A 538 33.42 7.07 1.01
C THR A 538 32.39 6.24 1.76
N VAL A 539 31.72 5.31 1.08
CA VAL A 539 30.79 4.35 1.68
C VAL A 539 31.44 2.97 1.70
N ILE A 540 31.44 2.33 2.88
CA ILE A 540 32.13 1.05 3.12
C ILE A 540 31.13 0.04 3.67
N TRP A 541 31.04 -1.12 3.01
CA TRP A 541 30.18 -2.23 3.38
C TRP A 541 30.99 -3.31 4.09
N VAL A 542 30.62 -3.64 5.33
CA VAL A 542 31.35 -4.61 6.19
C VAL A 542 30.41 -5.73 6.62
N ASP A 543 30.84 -6.98 6.40
CA ASP A 543 30.08 -8.18 6.71
C ASP A 543 30.18 -8.60 8.20
N PRO A 544 29.38 -9.58 8.66
CA PRO A 544 29.30 -9.97 10.07
C PRO A 544 30.58 -10.57 10.67
N ILE A 545 31.59 -10.91 9.84
CA ILE A 545 32.90 -11.40 10.26
C ILE A 545 34.04 -10.48 9.82
N ASN A 546 33.75 -9.18 9.65
CA ASN A 546 34.71 -8.12 9.35
C ASN A 546 35.34 -8.19 7.93
N VAL A 547 34.75 -8.91 6.97
CA VAL A 547 35.15 -8.80 5.56
C VAL A 547 34.58 -7.51 4.98
N ILE A 548 35.45 -6.68 4.38
CA ILE A 548 35.01 -5.50 3.62
C ILE A 548 34.51 -5.99 2.25
N ALA A 549 33.21 -5.87 2.03
CA ALA A 549 32.50 -6.41 0.88
C ALA A 549 32.51 -5.47 -0.34
N ALA A 550 32.42 -4.16 -0.09
CA ALA A 550 32.50 -3.11 -1.10
C ALA A 550 33.00 -1.81 -0.49
N THR A 551 33.71 -1.00 -1.28
CA THR A 551 34.07 0.39 -0.96
C THR A 551 33.93 1.23 -2.22
N TYR A 552 33.26 2.38 -2.12
CA TYR A 552 33.09 3.32 -3.24
C TYR A 552 32.87 4.75 -2.73
N ASP A 553 33.30 5.74 -3.52
CA ASP A 553 33.04 7.15 -3.26
C ASP A 553 31.78 7.63 -3.98
N ILE A 554 31.05 8.56 -3.37
CA ILE A 554 29.90 9.26 -3.98
C ILE A 554 30.05 10.77 -3.85
N LEU A 555 29.86 11.49 -4.96
CA LEU A 555 29.77 12.95 -5.01
C LEU A 555 28.35 13.39 -4.65
N ILE A 556 28.23 14.21 -3.62
CA ILE A 556 26.97 14.77 -3.12
C ILE A 556 26.84 16.21 -3.60
N GLU A 557 26.10 16.43 -4.69
CA GLU A 557 25.80 17.78 -5.21
C GLU A 557 25.12 18.67 -4.15
N SER A 558 25.27 19.98 -4.26
CA SER A 558 24.66 20.98 -3.35
C SER A 558 23.13 20.90 -3.28
N SER A 559 22.50 20.53 -4.39
CA SER A 559 21.05 20.27 -4.51
C SER A 559 20.63 18.81 -4.27
N ALA A 560 21.56 17.90 -3.97
CA ALA A 560 21.22 16.52 -3.64
C ALA A 560 20.54 16.45 -2.25
N GLU A 561 19.32 15.92 -2.22
CA GLU A 561 18.54 15.65 -1.00
C GLU A 561 18.64 14.17 -0.57
N PHE A 562 18.85 13.27 -1.54
CA PHE A 562 18.95 11.82 -1.36
C PHE A 562 19.93 11.22 -2.37
N THR A 563 20.78 10.31 -1.92
CA THR A 563 21.57 9.40 -2.79
C THR A 563 21.25 7.96 -2.43
N HIS A 564 21.37 7.05 -3.39
CA HIS A 564 21.21 5.62 -3.17
C HIS A 564 22.07 4.84 -4.17
N TYR A 565 22.58 3.69 -3.76
CA TYR A 565 23.35 2.79 -4.63
C TYR A 565 23.14 1.33 -4.22
N LYS A 566 23.15 0.43 -5.20
CA LYS A 566 23.08 -1.02 -5.00
C LYS A 566 24.41 -1.63 -5.44
N PRO A 567 25.32 -1.98 -4.50
CA PRO A 567 26.58 -2.62 -4.87
C PRO A 567 26.34 -4.01 -5.47
N PRO A 568 27.12 -4.43 -6.48
CA PRO A 568 27.02 -5.76 -7.08
C PRO A 568 27.72 -6.80 -6.20
N LEU A 569 27.07 -7.14 -5.07
CA LEU A 569 27.59 -8.12 -4.12
C LEU A 569 27.26 -9.55 -4.56
N ASN A 570 28.27 -10.42 -4.63
CA ASN A 570 28.09 -11.85 -4.87
C ASN A 570 27.24 -12.50 -3.77
N LEU A 571 26.29 -13.33 -4.19
CA LEU A 571 25.36 -14.07 -3.33
C LEU A 571 25.87 -15.50 -3.03
N PRO A 572 25.44 -16.13 -1.91
CA PRO A 572 24.60 -15.56 -0.86
C PRO A 572 25.39 -14.61 0.05
N LEU A 573 24.71 -13.59 0.57
CA LEU A 573 25.23 -12.74 1.63
C LEU A 573 25.36 -13.54 2.93
N ARG A 574 26.47 -13.37 3.65
CA ARG A 574 26.65 -14.01 4.96
C ARG A 574 25.59 -13.55 5.96
N PRO A 575 24.84 -14.46 6.61
CA PRO A 575 23.88 -14.08 7.63
C PRO A 575 24.53 -13.48 8.87
N GLY A 576 23.83 -12.55 9.51
CA GLY A 576 24.30 -11.78 10.66
C GLY A 576 24.10 -10.28 10.49
N VAL A 577 24.58 -9.50 11.47
CA VAL A 577 24.45 -8.04 11.46
C VAL A 577 25.60 -7.41 10.68
N TRP A 578 25.28 -6.88 9.50
CA TRP A 578 26.18 -6.11 8.64
C TRP A 578 26.33 -4.68 9.16
N THR A 579 27.45 -4.03 8.84
CA THR A 579 27.71 -2.62 9.20
C THR A 579 28.12 -1.80 7.99
N ILE A 580 27.43 -0.70 7.75
CA ILE A 580 27.77 0.28 6.71
C ILE A 580 28.36 1.52 7.37
N LYS A 581 29.52 1.97 6.90
CA LYS A 581 30.21 3.17 7.39
C LYS A 581 30.26 4.23 6.30
N ILE A 582 30.12 5.49 6.69
CA ILE A 582 30.26 6.67 5.82
C ILE A 582 31.42 7.52 6.37
N LEU A 583 32.41 7.78 5.52
CA LEU A 583 33.65 8.48 5.86
C LEU A 583 33.80 9.76 5.02
N HIS A 584 34.43 10.77 5.61
CA HIS A 584 34.86 12.00 4.93
C HIS A 584 36.37 12.13 5.11
N HIS A 585 37.16 12.16 4.03
CA HIS A 585 38.63 12.15 4.08
C HIS A 585 39.20 11.08 5.03
N TRP A 586 38.70 9.84 4.92
CA TRP A 586 39.01 8.70 5.81
C TRP A 586 38.59 8.83 7.29
N VAL A 587 37.99 9.95 7.72
CA VAL A 587 37.42 10.11 9.07
C VAL A 587 35.99 9.52 9.12
N PRO A 588 35.67 8.61 10.05
CA PRO A 588 34.31 8.07 10.21
C PRO A 588 33.30 9.12 10.68
N VAL A 589 32.35 9.47 9.80
CA VAL A 589 31.26 10.42 10.11
C VAL A 589 30.09 9.70 10.78
N ALA A 590 29.65 8.59 10.20
CA ALA A 590 28.45 7.88 10.62
C ALA A 590 28.53 6.38 10.30
N GLU A 591 27.72 5.58 10.99
CA GLU A 591 27.45 4.20 10.63
C GLU A 591 25.96 3.83 10.77
N THR A 592 25.55 2.78 10.06
CA THR A 592 24.26 2.12 10.24
C THR A 592 24.45 0.60 10.12
N LYS A 593 23.46 -0.17 10.53
CA LYS A 593 23.51 -1.64 10.56
C LYS A 593 22.19 -2.23 10.08
N PHE A 594 22.28 -3.38 9.42
CA PHE A 594 21.13 -4.18 8.98
C PHE A 594 21.40 -5.66 9.22
N LEU A 595 20.34 -6.47 9.23
CA LEU A 595 20.42 -7.91 9.42
C LEU A 595 20.20 -8.62 8.09
N VAL A 596 21.13 -9.52 7.73
CA VAL A 596 20.85 -10.60 6.78
C VAL A 596 20.42 -11.80 7.61
N THR A 597 19.15 -12.17 7.54
CA THR A 597 18.57 -13.24 8.38
C THR A 597 18.89 -14.63 7.80
N PRO A 598 19.44 -15.57 8.58
CA PRO A 598 19.53 -16.97 8.16
C PRO A 598 18.13 -17.59 8.13
N LEU A 599 17.82 -18.37 7.09
CA LEU A 599 16.47 -18.87 6.82
C LEU A 599 16.19 -20.17 7.56
N THR A 600 15.10 -20.26 8.32
CA THR A 600 14.63 -21.53 8.92
C THR A 600 13.79 -22.35 7.95
N PHE A 601 13.35 -21.75 6.84
CA PHE A 601 12.52 -22.37 5.83
C PHE A 601 13.18 -22.38 4.44
N SER A 602 12.92 -23.43 3.68
CA SER A 602 13.10 -23.50 2.21
C SER A 602 11.77 -23.94 1.60
N ASN A 603 11.24 -23.18 0.65
CA ASN A 603 9.95 -23.49 0.00
C ASN A 603 8.78 -23.69 1.01
N ARG A 604 8.79 -22.91 2.10
CA ARG A 604 7.86 -22.96 3.25
C ARG A 604 7.92 -24.24 4.10
N GLN A 605 8.90 -25.11 3.87
CA GLN A 605 9.19 -26.28 4.70
C GLN A 605 10.45 -26.05 5.53
N PRO A 606 10.65 -26.74 6.68
CA PRO A 606 11.88 -26.63 7.46
C PRO A 606 13.13 -26.90 6.61
N ILE A 607 14.12 -26.00 6.69
CA ILE A 607 15.32 -26.04 5.84
C ILE A 607 16.16 -27.30 6.08
N LYS A 608 16.68 -27.90 5.00
CA LYS A 608 17.55 -29.08 5.09
C LYS A 608 19.02 -28.71 5.27
N GLN A 609 19.80 -29.65 5.80
CA GLN A 609 21.24 -29.48 6.10
C GLN A 609 22.06 -28.89 4.94
N GLU A 610 21.88 -29.45 3.74
CA GLU A 610 22.57 -29.02 2.52
C GLU A 610 22.17 -27.59 2.11
N GLU A 611 20.89 -27.25 2.25
CA GLU A 611 20.35 -25.93 1.91
C GLU A 611 20.83 -24.86 2.91
N SER A 612 20.85 -25.19 4.21
CA SER A 612 21.38 -24.32 5.26
C SER A 612 22.86 -24.03 5.01
N MET A 613 23.68 -25.07 4.81
CA MET A 613 25.09 -24.94 4.44
C MET A 613 25.30 -24.06 3.21
N ARG A 614 24.52 -24.28 2.14
CA ARG A 614 24.62 -23.53 0.89
C ARG A 614 24.23 -22.06 1.05
N LEU A 615 23.18 -21.75 1.81
CA LEU A 615 22.62 -20.39 1.94
C LEU A 615 23.31 -19.57 3.03
N HIS A 616 23.88 -20.19 4.06
CA HIS A 616 24.39 -19.50 5.25
C HIS A 616 25.92 -19.34 5.29
N SER A 617 26.66 -20.02 4.41
CA SER A 617 28.13 -19.92 4.38
C SER A 617 28.67 -18.56 3.94
N GLY A 618 27.88 -17.73 3.25
CA GLY A 618 28.34 -16.55 2.50
C GLY A 618 28.87 -16.91 1.11
N PRO A 619 29.46 -15.96 0.36
CA PRO A 619 29.84 -16.18 -1.03
C PRO A 619 31.10 -17.07 -1.14
N PRO A 620 31.28 -17.78 -2.26
CA PRO A 620 32.50 -18.55 -2.52
C PRO A 620 33.77 -17.73 -2.29
N LYS A 621 34.77 -18.34 -1.63
CA LYS A 621 36.06 -17.73 -1.28
C LYS A 621 35.97 -16.45 -0.41
N ASN A 622 34.81 -16.13 0.17
CA ASN A 622 34.53 -14.85 0.86
C ASN A 622 34.62 -13.61 -0.05
N ALA A 623 34.56 -13.77 -1.37
CA ALA A 623 34.72 -12.68 -2.33
C ALA A 623 33.36 -12.09 -2.74
N TYR A 624 32.98 -10.96 -2.16
CA TYR A 624 31.75 -10.24 -2.52
C TYR A 624 31.85 -9.47 -3.85
N MET A 625 33.06 -9.13 -4.28
CA MET A 625 33.35 -8.49 -5.58
C MET A 625 34.65 -9.08 -6.14
N GLU A 626 34.95 -8.83 -7.43
CA GLU A 626 36.24 -9.20 -8.02
C GLU A 626 37.42 -8.45 -7.39
N GLN A 627 37.19 -7.19 -6.98
CA GLN A 627 38.15 -6.37 -6.25
C GLN A 627 38.20 -6.78 -4.77
N SER A 628 39.40 -7.07 -4.26
CA SER A 628 39.63 -7.31 -2.82
C SER A 628 39.92 -6.00 -2.09
N PHE A 629 39.26 -5.80 -0.95
CA PHE A 629 39.43 -4.63 -0.08
C PHE A 629 40.24 -4.93 1.21
N GLN A 630 40.84 -6.11 1.33
CA GLN A 630 41.53 -6.58 2.56
C GLN A 630 42.64 -5.64 3.05
N GLY A 631 43.28 -4.89 2.16
CA GLY A 631 44.29 -3.87 2.53
C GLY A 631 43.73 -2.70 3.36
N LEU A 632 42.41 -2.49 3.38
CA LEU A 632 41.76 -1.46 4.19
C LEU A 632 41.43 -1.92 5.61
N ASN A 633 41.43 -3.23 5.90
CA ASN A 633 41.13 -3.76 7.24
C ASN A 633 42.05 -3.20 8.35
N PRO A 634 43.38 -3.06 8.16
CA PRO A 634 44.24 -2.40 9.15
C PRO A 634 43.98 -0.90 9.26
N VAL A 635 43.84 -0.21 8.12
CA VAL A 635 43.63 1.25 8.04
C VAL A 635 42.38 1.70 8.79
N LEU A 636 41.31 0.90 8.71
CA LEU A 636 40.01 1.18 9.32
C LEU A 636 39.86 0.57 10.73
N ASN A 637 40.89 -0.11 11.25
CA ASN A 637 40.86 -0.89 12.49
C ASN A 637 39.70 -1.91 12.54
N ILE A 638 39.58 -2.72 11.49
CA ILE A 638 38.54 -3.75 11.32
C ILE A 638 39.22 -5.14 11.26
N PRO A 639 39.72 -5.70 12.38
CA PRO A 639 40.44 -6.97 12.38
C PRO A 639 39.49 -8.16 12.20
N ILE A 640 39.82 -9.07 11.26
CA ILE A 640 39.12 -10.35 11.07
C ILE A 640 39.64 -11.34 12.11
N LYS A 641 38.78 -11.81 13.02
CA LYS A 641 39.16 -12.76 14.08
C LYS A 641 38.84 -14.20 13.66
N ALA A 642 39.84 -15.08 13.65
CA ALA A 642 39.67 -16.49 13.25
C ALA A 642 38.50 -17.20 13.97
N ALA A 643 38.35 -16.98 15.29
CA ALA A 643 37.24 -17.53 16.07
C ALA A 643 35.85 -17.10 15.57
N GLN A 644 35.69 -15.89 15.02
CA GLN A 644 34.43 -15.45 14.41
C GLN A 644 34.20 -16.12 13.05
N VAL A 645 35.25 -16.31 12.25
CA VAL A 645 35.20 -17.05 10.98
C VAL A 645 34.78 -18.50 11.22
N ASP A 646 35.36 -19.17 12.21
CA ASP A 646 35.06 -20.57 12.50
C ASP A 646 33.70 -20.76 13.20
N GLN A 647 33.26 -19.80 14.02
CA GLN A 647 31.89 -19.82 14.52
C GLN A 647 30.86 -19.57 13.40
N ALA A 648 31.15 -18.71 12.42
CA ALA A 648 30.26 -18.52 11.27
C ALA A 648 30.13 -19.80 10.41
N LYS A 649 31.23 -20.55 10.21
CA LYS A 649 31.19 -21.88 9.56
C LYS A 649 30.30 -22.87 10.33
N LYS A 650 30.40 -22.92 11.66
CA LYS A 650 29.54 -23.76 12.51
C LYS A 650 28.07 -23.34 12.41
N ASN A 651 27.80 -22.04 12.49
CA ASN A 651 26.45 -21.49 12.41
C ASN A 651 25.78 -21.79 11.06
N ALA A 652 26.55 -21.79 9.96
CA ALA A 652 26.04 -22.17 8.64
C ALA A 652 25.61 -23.64 8.52
N ALA A 653 26.05 -24.50 9.44
CA ALA A 653 25.66 -25.91 9.51
C ALA A 653 24.47 -26.19 10.45
N LEU A 654 23.87 -25.17 11.08
CA LEU A 654 22.75 -25.37 12.00
C LEU A 654 21.44 -25.64 11.26
N ILE A 655 20.58 -26.44 11.89
CA ILE A 655 19.18 -26.71 11.50
C ILE A 655 18.28 -26.77 12.74
N GLY A 656 16.96 -26.78 12.54
CA GLY A 656 15.98 -26.92 13.63
C GLY A 656 16.15 -25.86 14.73
N THR A 657 15.93 -26.26 15.99
CA THR A 657 15.92 -25.34 17.15
C THR A 657 17.25 -24.64 17.41
N GLU A 658 18.40 -25.20 16.99
CA GLU A 658 19.69 -24.50 17.09
C GLU A 658 19.77 -23.33 16.11
N LEU A 659 19.28 -23.53 14.87
CA LEU A 659 19.17 -22.48 13.87
C LEU A 659 18.14 -21.41 14.27
N GLU A 660 16.99 -21.82 14.83
CA GLU A 660 15.99 -20.89 15.37
C GLU A 660 16.55 -20.04 16.50
N ASN A 661 17.35 -20.62 17.40
CA ASN A 661 18.02 -19.85 18.45
C ASN A 661 19.09 -18.90 17.91
N TRP A 662 19.82 -19.26 16.84
CA TRP A 662 20.73 -18.32 16.18
C TRP A 662 19.96 -17.16 15.52
N VAL A 663 18.86 -17.44 14.81
CA VAL A 663 17.96 -16.43 14.24
C VAL A 663 17.42 -15.50 15.32
N ASP A 664 16.81 -16.04 16.37
CA ASP A 664 16.22 -15.25 17.45
C ASP A 664 17.27 -14.42 18.20
N THR A 665 18.52 -14.88 18.30
CA THR A 665 19.64 -14.12 18.87
C THR A 665 20.03 -12.94 17.98
N LEU A 666 20.07 -13.12 16.65
CA LEU A 666 20.33 -12.04 15.70
C LEU A 666 19.17 -11.03 15.65
N VAL A 667 17.94 -11.53 15.63
CA VAL A 667 16.71 -10.72 15.60
C VAL A 667 16.58 -9.92 16.90
N SER A 668 16.69 -10.53 18.08
CA SER A 668 16.69 -9.81 19.37
C SER A 668 17.89 -8.87 19.53
N GLY A 669 18.95 -9.02 18.73
CA GLY A 669 20.02 -8.03 18.59
C GLY A 669 19.52 -6.69 18.03
N ILE A 670 18.73 -6.72 16.94
CA ILE A 670 18.32 -5.51 16.19
C ILE A 670 16.83 -5.12 16.29
N TRP A 671 15.98 -6.00 16.81
CA TRP A 671 14.55 -5.79 17.09
C TRP A 671 14.27 -5.93 18.59
N SER A 672 13.21 -5.30 19.06
CA SER A 672 12.64 -5.49 20.40
C SER A 672 11.18 -5.85 20.28
N ALA A 673 10.70 -6.86 21.01
CA ALA A 673 9.28 -6.90 21.36
C ALA A 673 9.00 -5.74 22.32
N VAL A 674 8.11 -4.84 21.94
CA VAL A 674 7.72 -3.67 22.76
C VAL A 674 6.63 -4.09 23.73
N ASP A 675 5.66 -4.86 23.26
CA ASP A 675 4.52 -5.30 24.04
C ASP A 675 3.85 -6.55 23.43
N VAL A 676 3.01 -7.21 24.23
CA VAL A 676 2.23 -8.38 23.83
C VAL A 676 0.88 -8.37 24.55
N CYS A 677 -0.19 -8.71 23.83
CA CYS A 677 -1.55 -8.72 24.35
C CYS A 677 -2.29 -10.01 23.96
N SER A 678 -3.35 -10.34 24.69
CA SER A 678 -4.25 -11.44 24.36
C SER A 678 -5.50 -10.96 23.63
N THR A 679 -5.93 -11.67 22.58
CA THR A 679 -7.18 -11.37 21.86
C THR A 679 -8.42 -11.98 22.53
N GLY A 680 -8.26 -12.63 23.68
CA GLY A 680 -9.33 -13.29 24.44
C GLY A 680 -8.90 -13.61 25.89
N PRO A 681 -9.57 -14.54 26.59
CA PRO A 681 -9.16 -14.97 27.91
C PRO A 681 -7.72 -15.51 27.93
N THR A 682 -6.96 -15.17 28.97
CA THR A 682 -5.56 -15.56 29.15
C THR A 682 -5.28 -15.91 30.62
N SER A 683 -4.34 -16.83 30.86
CA SER A 683 -3.87 -17.21 32.21
C SER A 683 -2.54 -16.53 32.62
N CYS A 684 -2.02 -15.63 31.78
CA CYS A 684 -0.89 -14.76 32.14
C CYS A 684 -1.42 -13.46 32.81
N PRO A 685 -1.21 -13.24 34.13
CA PRO A 685 -1.88 -12.16 34.86
C PRO A 685 -1.38 -10.74 34.54
N VAL A 686 -0.26 -10.63 33.81
CA VAL A 686 0.33 -9.36 33.34
C VAL A 686 0.03 -9.07 31.86
N MET A 687 -0.78 -9.90 31.20
CA MET A 687 -1.15 -9.78 29.79
C MET A 687 -2.39 -8.91 29.61
N GLN A 688 -2.28 -7.77 28.91
CA GLN A 688 -3.45 -6.92 28.63
C GLN A 688 -4.34 -7.53 27.53
N ALA A 689 -5.64 -7.26 27.58
CA ALA A 689 -6.54 -7.52 26.46
C ALA A 689 -6.26 -6.56 25.29
N CYS A 690 -6.07 -7.09 24.08
CA CYS A 690 -5.61 -6.31 22.92
C CYS A 690 -6.49 -5.08 22.60
N SER A 691 -7.82 -5.21 22.74
CA SER A 691 -8.78 -4.12 22.50
C SER A 691 -8.74 -2.98 23.52
N GLN A 692 -7.98 -3.13 24.61
CA GLN A 692 -7.74 -2.07 25.61
C GLN A 692 -6.36 -1.40 25.43
N THR A 693 -5.53 -1.88 24.50
CA THR A 693 -4.25 -1.25 24.16
C THR A 693 -4.46 -0.03 23.27
N ALA A 694 -3.43 0.81 23.11
CA ALA A 694 -3.42 1.92 22.14
C ALA A 694 -2.65 1.60 20.84
N TRP A 695 -2.22 0.34 20.66
CA TRP A 695 -1.31 -0.07 19.58
C TRP A 695 -1.80 -1.28 18.78
N SER A 696 -2.65 -2.15 19.32
CA SER A 696 -3.07 -3.39 18.66
C SER A 696 -3.93 -3.14 17.42
N SER A 697 -3.89 -4.07 16.46
CA SER A 697 -4.82 -4.10 15.32
C SER A 697 -6.29 -4.33 15.74
N LEU A 698 -6.52 -4.69 17.01
CA LEU A 698 -7.83 -4.86 17.64
C LEU A 698 -8.20 -3.70 18.58
N SER A 699 -7.38 -2.65 18.68
CA SER A 699 -7.73 -1.42 19.41
C SER A 699 -8.72 -0.56 18.59
N PRO A 700 -9.57 0.27 19.22
CA PRO A 700 -10.57 1.06 18.50
C PRO A 700 -9.92 2.09 17.56
N ASP A 701 -10.42 2.15 16.31
CA ASP A 701 -10.01 3.14 15.32
C ASP A 701 -11.21 3.82 14.63
N PRO A 702 -11.93 4.72 15.33
CA PRO A 702 -13.18 5.33 14.83
C PRO A 702 -13.06 6.20 13.56
N LYS A 703 -11.85 6.33 12.98
CA LYS A 703 -11.63 6.95 11.66
C LYS A 703 -11.74 5.97 10.49
N SER A 704 -11.64 4.66 10.75
CA SER A 704 -11.73 3.59 9.75
C SER A 704 -12.85 2.58 10.02
N GLU A 705 -13.38 2.55 11.25
CA GLU A 705 -14.64 1.87 11.58
C GLU A 705 -15.84 2.46 10.82
N LEU A 706 -16.82 1.62 10.51
CA LEU A 706 -18.02 1.97 9.75
C LEU A 706 -19.26 1.49 10.51
N GLY A 707 -20.20 2.41 10.74
CA GLY A 707 -21.36 2.20 11.60
C GLY A 707 -22.72 2.23 10.89
N PRO A 708 -23.83 2.31 11.63
CA PRO A 708 -25.14 2.52 11.04
C PRO A 708 -25.24 3.90 10.38
N ILE A 709 -26.13 4.02 9.38
CA ILE A 709 -26.39 5.28 8.68
C ILE A 709 -27.12 6.25 9.61
N LYS A 710 -26.58 7.47 9.74
CA LYS A 710 -27.15 8.56 10.55
C LYS A 710 -28.43 9.14 9.91
N PRO A 711 -29.27 9.87 10.66
CA PRO A 711 -30.50 10.49 10.14
C PRO A 711 -30.30 11.49 8.99
N ASP A 712 -29.09 12.02 8.79
CA ASP A 712 -28.72 12.90 7.67
C ASP A 712 -28.22 12.14 6.42
N GLY A 713 -28.26 10.80 6.44
CA GLY A 713 -27.82 9.95 5.33
C GLY A 713 -26.30 9.76 5.25
N ARG A 714 -25.56 9.91 6.37
CA ARG A 714 -24.09 9.79 6.38
C ARG A 714 -23.55 8.77 7.38
N LEU A 715 -22.27 8.43 7.21
CA LEU A 715 -21.46 7.64 8.15
C LEU A 715 -20.47 8.55 8.91
N ARG A 716 -19.77 9.43 8.18
CA ARG A 716 -18.85 10.44 8.70
C ARG A 716 -19.55 11.56 9.47
#